data_AF-A0A7R9BX28-F1
#
_entry.id   AF-A0A7R9BX28-F1
#
_cell.length_a   1.000
_cell.length_b   1.000
_cell.length_c   1.000
_cell.angle_alpha   90.00
_cell.angle_beta   90.00
_cell.angle_gamma   90.00
#
_symmetry.space_group_name_H-M   'P 1'
#
loop_
_entity.id
_entity.type
_entity.pdbx_description
1 polymer ?
#
loop_
_entity_poly.entity_id
_entity_poly.type
_entity_poly.pdbx_seq_one_letter_code
_entity_poly.pdbx_strand_id
1 'polypeptide(L)'
;MRIRGISVRDIRFPTSLRLDGSDAQHVDPDYSCAYVVLFTDSEAKGFGLSFTIGRGTEIGKLFIAPLVQAIRSLAHLVVGQDFEAIVKDFGAFSRRLTNDSQLRWVLPSVALESESSKELGPEKGVLHLAASAVVNAVWDLWGRTQNKPIWKLLTDLTPEELVSCVDFTYLEDALTKEEALEILRSMVPGKDKREEEIRSSGYPCYTTSSGWIGYDEDKIRNNLLISMQAGFSKFKIKVGQDLEKDKKRLRLVRSIIGDNRQLMIDANQVWEVDQAINWVKELAEFKPVWIEEPTSPDDILGHAKVAQALKDTGIGVATGEHCHNRVMFKQLFKSGGMQYCQIDACRVGGINENIAVMLMAKKFGVPVCPHAGGIGLCEMIQHLAIFNFICISGDLKHSVAEYADHLHEHFIQPARIKHGCYIVPDAPGYSVEMIGSSLINYEYPLGPKWREMFDKKLYEDPSKQVPPYVEHRPETRSSHFQRDDSHAVISAKPQIRNVAGSGAPSGEPGESSASVWTEHEAPDGRKYYYNTVTKASTWDKPDEMKTPAESFITQCPWREFTSDSGKTYYHNVLTKESRWSMPEELRLTKEAAQRGEKAPVSFDAPNSGGGGEAGGGSTSALDQAMAATLAAMTGGPGPAVPSDAPRPLPDGKHS
;
A
#
# COMPACT_ATOMS: atom_id res chain seq x y z
N MET A 1 -1.82 17.85 17.51
CA MET A 1 -1.28 16.50 17.34
C MET A 1 -0.11 16.58 16.36
N ARG A 2 1.02 15.92 16.59
CA ARG A 2 2.17 15.98 15.66
C ARG A 2 2.47 14.63 15.02
N ILE A 3 2.89 14.65 13.76
CA ILE A 3 3.40 13.46 13.08
C ILE A 3 4.82 13.18 13.58
N ARG A 4 5.05 12.00 14.14
CA ARG A 4 6.32 11.58 14.74
C ARG A 4 7.12 10.59 13.91
N GLY A 5 6.47 9.91 12.97
CA GLY A 5 7.15 8.96 12.11
C GLY A 5 6.33 8.56 10.91
N ILE A 6 7.03 7.99 9.93
CA ILE A 6 6.46 7.37 8.74
C ILE A 6 7.07 5.98 8.61
N SER A 7 6.24 4.95 8.53
CA SER A 7 6.65 3.60 8.12
C SER A 7 6.22 3.38 6.69
N VAL A 8 7.09 2.71 5.93
CA VAL A 8 6.84 2.35 4.54
C VAL A 8 7.26 0.90 4.33
N ARG A 9 6.34 0.08 3.83
CA ARG A 9 6.52 -1.36 3.62
C ARG A 9 6.24 -1.72 2.16
N ASP A 10 7.06 -2.62 1.61
CA ASP A 10 6.86 -3.20 0.28
C ASP A 10 6.00 -4.46 0.45
N ILE A 11 4.75 -4.40 0.00
CA ILE A 11 3.80 -5.50 0.12
C ILE A 11 3.46 -6.00 -1.27
N ARG A 12 3.61 -7.30 -1.51
CA ARG A 12 3.37 -7.90 -2.83
C ARG A 12 2.53 -9.16 -2.72
N PHE A 13 1.56 -9.31 -3.61
CA PHE A 13 0.68 -10.47 -3.70
C PHE A 13 0.96 -11.23 -5.01
N PRO A 14 1.05 -12.57 -4.98
CA PRO A 14 1.44 -13.39 -6.13
C PRO A 14 0.26 -13.63 -7.09
N THR A 15 -0.38 -12.56 -7.56
CA THR A 15 -1.56 -12.63 -8.46
C THR A 15 -1.23 -13.22 -9.83
N SER A 16 0.04 -13.13 -10.26
CA SER A 16 0.51 -13.72 -11.52
C SER A 16 0.33 -15.24 -11.57
N LEU A 17 0.34 -15.94 -10.42
CA LEU A 17 0.12 -17.40 -10.35
C LEU A 17 -1.27 -17.84 -10.87
N ARG A 18 -2.26 -16.93 -10.85
CA ARG A 18 -3.62 -17.18 -11.35
C ARG A 18 -3.97 -16.31 -12.56
N LEU A 19 -3.03 -15.49 -13.03
CA LEU A 19 -3.19 -14.47 -14.07
C LEU A 19 -4.30 -13.45 -13.75
N ASP A 20 -4.57 -13.24 -12.46
CA ASP A 20 -5.54 -12.26 -11.99
C ASP A 20 -4.99 -10.85 -12.30
N GLY A 21 -5.75 -10.02 -13.01
CA GLY A 21 -5.30 -8.70 -13.46
C GLY A 21 -4.55 -8.68 -14.79
N SER A 22 -4.35 -9.83 -15.45
CA SER A 22 -3.65 -9.89 -16.73
C SER A 22 -4.38 -9.15 -17.86
N ASP A 23 -3.60 -8.41 -18.66
CA ASP A 23 -4.07 -7.64 -19.80
C ASP A 23 -3.10 -7.72 -21.00
N ALA A 24 -3.38 -6.96 -22.07
CA ALA A 24 -2.61 -7.02 -23.31
C ALA A 24 -1.16 -6.55 -23.16
N GLN A 25 -0.89 -5.65 -22.20
CA GLN A 25 0.41 -5.06 -21.89
C GLN A 25 1.09 -5.74 -20.70
N HIS A 26 0.32 -6.05 -19.66
CA HIS A 26 0.78 -6.64 -18.39
C HIS A 26 0.26 -8.07 -18.27
N VAL A 27 1.05 -9.03 -18.73
CA VAL A 27 0.61 -10.44 -18.83
C VAL A 27 0.69 -11.20 -17.51
N ASP A 28 1.56 -10.78 -16.59
CA ASP A 28 1.87 -11.47 -15.32
C ASP A 28 1.98 -10.50 -14.11
N PRO A 29 0.98 -9.65 -13.84
CA PRO A 29 1.08 -8.67 -12.77
C PRO A 29 1.05 -9.34 -11.38
N ASP A 30 1.96 -8.92 -10.50
CA ASP A 30 1.89 -9.22 -9.06
C ASP A 30 1.43 -7.97 -8.32
N TYR A 31 0.14 -7.91 -8.01
CA TYR A 31 -0.47 -6.75 -7.35
C TYR A 31 0.29 -6.42 -6.07
N SER A 32 0.82 -5.21 -6.04
CA SER A 32 1.79 -4.77 -5.03
C SER A 32 1.45 -3.36 -4.58
N CYS A 33 1.84 -3.01 -3.37
CA CYS A 33 1.74 -1.64 -2.90
C CYS A 33 2.93 -1.22 -2.04
N ALA A 34 3.28 0.05 -2.16
CA ALA A 34 4.07 0.73 -1.15
C ALA A 34 3.12 1.24 -0.07
N TYR A 35 3.07 0.51 1.05
CA TYR A 35 2.13 0.76 2.15
C TYR A 35 2.72 1.74 3.15
N VAL A 36 2.00 2.82 3.46
CA VAL A 36 2.42 3.95 4.31
C VAL A 36 1.60 3.98 5.59
N VAL A 37 2.30 4.13 6.72
CA VAL A 37 1.69 4.43 8.02
C VAL A 37 2.31 5.68 8.61
N LEU A 38 1.50 6.70 8.87
CA LEU A 38 1.87 7.89 9.64
C LEU A 38 1.58 7.65 11.11
N PHE A 39 2.60 7.83 11.95
CA PHE A 39 2.49 7.76 13.41
C PHE A 39 2.45 9.15 13.98
N THR A 40 1.59 9.37 14.98
CA THR A 40 1.50 10.63 15.70
C THR A 40 2.07 10.50 17.12
N ASP A 41 2.09 11.60 17.89
CA ASP A 41 2.31 11.56 19.34
C ASP A 41 1.06 11.19 20.15
N SER A 42 -0.01 10.80 19.45
CA SER A 42 -1.19 10.17 20.03
C SER A 42 -1.32 8.73 19.51
N GLU A 43 -2.40 8.04 19.88
CA GLU A 43 -2.72 6.71 19.33
C GLU A 43 -3.19 6.76 17.87
N ALA A 44 -3.56 7.94 17.36
CA ALA A 44 -4.04 8.10 15.99
C ALA A 44 -2.95 7.81 14.95
N LYS A 45 -3.35 7.09 13.90
CA LYS A 45 -2.50 6.72 12.76
C LYS A 45 -3.22 7.04 11.45
N GLY A 46 -2.43 7.40 10.45
CA GLY A 46 -2.89 7.57 9.07
C GLY A 46 -2.36 6.48 8.17
N PHE A 47 -3.19 5.93 7.31
CA PHE A 47 -2.84 4.85 6.40
C PHE A 47 -3.02 5.28 4.95
N GLY A 48 -2.04 4.95 4.11
CA GLY A 48 -2.10 5.23 2.68
C GLY A 48 -1.31 4.19 1.90
N LEU A 49 -1.54 4.12 0.60
CA LEU A 49 -0.78 3.23 -0.27
C LEU A 49 -0.70 3.80 -1.70
N SER A 50 0.29 3.31 -2.42
CA SER A 50 0.36 3.43 -3.89
C SER A 50 0.42 2.06 -4.51
N PHE A 51 -0.35 1.87 -5.58
CA PHE A 51 -0.45 0.61 -6.31
C PHE A 51 0.68 0.45 -7.34
N THR A 52 1.14 -0.79 -7.50
CA THR A 52 2.16 -1.25 -8.44
C THR A 52 1.89 -2.72 -8.79
N ILE A 53 2.61 -3.27 -9.76
CA ILE A 53 2.40 -4.65 -10.25
C ILE A 53 3.64 -5.57 -10.10
N GLY A 54 4.45 -5.35 -9.06
CA GLY A 54 5.55 -6.24 -8.69
C GLY A 54 6.90 -5.53 -8.65
N ARG A 55 7.70 -5.66 -9.72
CA ARG A 55 9.00 -4.97 -9.83
C ARG A 55 8.81 -3.44 -9.87
N GLY A 56 9.68 -2.69 -9.19
CA GLY A 56 9.58 -1.23 -9.03
C GLY A 56 9.09 -0.78 -7.65
N THR A 57 8.52 -1.71 -6.86
CA THR A 57 8.02 -1.43 -5.50
C THR A 57 9.14 -1.40 -4.45
N GLU A 58 10.30 -1.96 -4.74
CA GLU A 58 11.32 -2.45 -3.79
C GLU A 58 11.86 -1.51 -2.70
N ILE A 59 12.28 -2.18 -1.61
CA ILE A 59 13.19 -1.68 -0.58
C ILE A 59 14.55 -2.36 -0.79
N GLY A 60 15.47 -1.72 -1.51
CA GLY A 60 16.83 -2.24 -1.72
C GLY A 60 17.88 -1.13 -1.59
N LYS A 61 19.05 -1.45 -1.04
CA LYS A 61 20.18 -0.50 -0.84
C LYS A 61 20.79 0.06 -2.13
N LEU A 62 20.33 -0.38 -3.30
CA LEU A 62 21.15 -0.36 -4.51
C LEU A 62 20.44 0.16 -5.78
N PHE A 63 19.21 0.68 -5.67
CA PHE A 63 18.50 1.28 -6.81
C PHE A 63 18.15 2.74 -6.55
N ILE A 64 18.42 3.61 -7.53
CA ILE A 64 18.38 5.07 -7.37
C ILE A 64 16.94 5.65 -7.43
N ALA A 65 15.88 4.87 -7.70
CA ALA A 65 14.50 5.34 -7.43
C ALA A 65 13.39 4.27 -7.36
N PRO A 66 13.39 3.34 -6.38
CA PRO A 66 12.22 2.52 -6.12
C PRO A 66 11.16 3.26 -5.29
N LEU A 67 9.89 2.88 -5.41
CA LEU A 67 8.74 3.62 -4.83
C LEU A 67 8.81 3.80 -3.32
N VAL A 68 9.22 2.78 -2.57
CA VAL A 68 9.38 2.93 -1.11
C VAL A 68 10.48 3.94 -0.76
N GLN A 69 11.59 3.96 -1.50
CA GLN A 69 12.66 4.91 -1.24
C GLN A 69 12.24 6.35 -1.57
N ALA A 70 11.43 6.54 -2.63
CA ALA A 70 10.82 7.82 -2.94
C ALA A 70 9.96 8.35 -1.78
N ILE A 71 9.11 7.50 -1.17
CA ILE A 71 8.31 7.88 0.00
C ILE A 71 9.19 8.23 1.20
N ARG A 72 10.26 7.44 1.45
CA ARG A 72 11.21 7.74 2.53
C ARG A 72 11.90 9.09 2.33
N SER A 73 12.23 9.44 1.09
CA SER A 73 12.79 10.76 0.77
C SER A 73 11.83 11.90 1.09
N LEU A 74 10.51 11.69 1.06
CA LEU A 74 9.51 12.70 1.47
C LEU A 74 9.36 12.85 2.99
N ALA A 75 9.89 11.91 3.79
CA ALA A 75 9.67 11.87 5.24
C ALA A 75 10.06 13.18 5.95
N HIS A 76 11.13 13.85 5.51
CA HIS A 76 11.61 15.10 6.11
C HIS A 76 10.64 16.28 5.92
N LEU A 77 9.73 16.21 4.94
CA LEU A 77 8.69 17.21 4.70
C LEU A 77 7.44 16.97 5.59
N VAL A 78 7.33 15.79 6.20
CA VAL A 78 6.12 15.32 6.91
C VAL A 78 6.37 15.16 8.40
N VAL A 79 7.48 14.54 8.80
CA VAL A 79 7.79 14.25 10.21
C VAL A 79 8.09 15.55 10.96
N GLY A 80 7.48 15.71 12.13
CA GLY A 80 7.59 16.89 12.98
C GLY A 80 6.53 17.97 12.72
N GLN A 81 5.80 17.86 11.59
CA GLN A 81 4.70 18.76 11.25
C GLN A 81 3.54 18.64 12.25
N ASP A 82 2.87 19.76 12.50
CA ASP A 82 1.63 19.83 13.25
C ASP A 82 0.45 19.47 12.34
N PHE A 83 -0.33 18.47 12.76
CA PHE A 83 -1.40 17.92 11.95
C PHE A 83 -2.52 18.92 11.70
N GLU A 84 -2.90 19.70 12.71
CA GLU A 84 -3.94 20.71 12.63
C GLU A 84 -3.50 21.86 11.70
N ALA A 85 -2.21 22.22 11.71
CA ALA A 85 -1.65 23.15 10.74
C ALA A 85 -1.69 22.62 9.30
N ILE A 86 -1.45 21.31 9.10
CA ILE A 86 -1.60 20.67 7.77
C ILE A 86 -3.04 20.76 7.30
N VAL A 87 -4.00 20.35 8.13
CA VAL A 87 -5.42 20.32 7.78
C VAL A 87 -5.96 21.72 7.46
N LYS A 88 -5.50 22.75 8.19
CA LYS A 88 -5.90 24.15 7.94
C LYS A 88 -5.46 24.69 6.58
N ASP A 89 -4.36 24.18 6.02
CA ASP A 89 -3.82 24.57 4.72
C ASP A 89 -3.33 23.34 3.93
N PHE A 90 -4.27 22.41 3.69
CA PHE A 90 -3.95 21.12 3.07
C PHE A 90 -3.43 21.32 1.64
N GLY A 91 -4.00 22.26 0.88
CA GLY A 91 -3.53 22.60 -0.45
C GLY A 91 -2.04 22.96 -0.47
N ALA A 92 -1.58 23.79 0.48
CA ALA A 92 -0.16 24.11 0.58
C ALA A 92 0.69 22.90 1.00
N PHE A 93 0.19 22.03 1.88
CA PHE A 93 0.89 20.80 2.24
C PHE A 93 1.07 19.85 1.05
N SER A 94 -0.01 19.58 0.31
CA SER A 94 0.04 18.75 -0.91
C SER A 94 0.99 19.35 -1.95
N ARG A 95 0.94 20.67 -2.15
CA ARG A 95 1.88 21.38 -3.03
C ARG A 95 3.33 21.25 -2.58
N ARG A 96 3.63 21.32 -1.28
CA ARG A 96 5.01 21.12 -0.78
C ARG A 96 5.54 19.72 -1.11
N LEU A 97 4.70 18.70 -1.03
CA LEU A 97 5.11 17.32 -1.36
C LEU A 97 5.31 17.10 -2.87
N THR A 98 4.47 17.71 -3.69
CA THR A 98 4.48 17.52 -5.16
C THR A 98 5.41 18.50 -5.89
N ASN A 99 5.80 19.59 -5.23
CA ASN A 99 6.53 20.72 -5.83
C ASN A 99 7.76 21.15 -5.02
N ASP A 100 8.36 20.25 -4.23
CA ASP A 100 9.68 20.49 -3.65
C ASP A 100 10.69 20.71 -4.78
N SER A 101 11.46 21.80 -4.74
CA SER A 101 12.27 22.24 -5.88
C SER A 101 13.28 21.19 -6.37
N GLN A 102 13.84 20.37 -5.48
CA GLN A 102 14.83 19.36 -5.84
C GLN A 102 14.15 18.06 -6.23
N LEU A 103 13.14 17.63 -5.47
CA LEU A 103 12.42 16.40 -5.77
C LEU A 103 11.60 16.51 -7.05
N ARG A 104 11.06 17.69 -7.35
CA ARG A 104 10.38 17.99 -8.62
C ARG A 104 11.28 17.72 -9.84
N TRP A 105 12.59 17.94 -9.70
CA TRP A 105 13.56 17.83 -10.78
C TRP A 105 14.05 16.40 -11.03
N VAL A 106 13.84 15.48 -10.09
CA VAL A 106 14.43 14.14 -10.19
C VAL A 106 13.99 13.49 -11.52
N LEU A 107 14.99 13.25 -12.36
CA LEU A 107 14.96 12.47 -13.60
C LEU A 107 15.93 11.30 -13.33
N PRO A 108 15.66 10.05 -13.73
CA PRO A 108 16.67 9.03 -13.53
C PRO A 108 17.85 9.36 -14.45
N SER A 109 18.99 9.66 -13.83
CA SER A 109 20.28 9.65 -14.51
C SER A 109 20.93 8.29 -14.29
N VAL A 110 20.40 7.25 -14.96
CA VAL A 110 21.20 6.10 -15.42
C VAL A 110 20.42 5.37 -16.53
N ALA A 111 20.74 5.69 -17.78
CA ALA A 111 20.46 4.83 -18.92
C ALA A 111 21.59 3.79 -19.00
N LEU A 112 21.27 2.51 -18.82
CA LEU A 112 22.04 1.43 -19.44
C LEU A 112 21.15 0.87 -20.55
N GLU A 113 21.54 1.19 -21.78
CA GLU A 113 21.20 0.55 -23.06
C GLU A 113 19.95 -0.35 -23.07
N SER A 114 18.77 0.23 -22.89
CA SER A 114 17.52 -0.20 -23.51
C SER A 114 16.46 0.90 -23.35
N GLU A 115 15.61 1.07 -24.36
CA GLU A 115 14.77 2.25 -24.63
C GLU A 115 13.60 2.48 -23.65
N SER A 116 13.87 2.68 -22.36
CA SER A 116 12.82 3.15 -21.43
C SER A 116 13.39 4.03 -20.31
N SER A 117 13.86 5.22 -20.66
CA SER A 117 14.09 6.31 -19.70
C SER A 117 12.73 6.86 -19.22
N LYS A 118 12.20 6.34 -18.11
CA LYS A 118 10.95 6.83 -17.49
C LYS A 118 11.23 8.01 -16.56
N GLU A 119 10.61 9.15 -16.85
CA GLU A 119 10.74 10.40 -16.07
C GLU A 119 10.16 10.26 -14.63
N LEU A 120 10.81 10.87 -13.64
CA LEU A 120 10.45 10.79 -12.21
C LEU A 120 9.70 12.02 -11.67
N GLY A 121 9.52 13.07 -12.50
CA GLY A 121 8.81 14.32 -12.19
C GLY A 121 8.85 15.27 -13.41
N PRO A 122 8.30 16.50 -13.31
CA PRO A 122 7.41 17.00 -12.27
C PRO A 122 6.02 16.36 -12.31
N GLU A 123 5.43 16.11 -11.14
CA GLU A 123 4.02 15.67 -10.99
C GLU A 123 3.68 14.46 -11.89
N LYS A 124 4.60 13.49 -11.96
CA LYS A 124 4.44 12.23 -12.70
C LYS A 124 5.35 11.15 -12.08
N GLY A 125 5.14 9.89 -12.47
CA GLY A 125 6.05 8.80 -12.12
C GLY A 125 6.14 8.51 -10.62
N VAL A 126 7.26 7.91 -10.19
CA VAL A 126 7.41 7.31 -8.86
C VAL A 126 7.31 8.32 -7.72
N LEU A 127 7.84 9.54 -7.88
CA LEU A 127 7.74 10.55 -6.82
C LEU A 127 6.33 11.08 -6.64
N HIS A 128 5.56 11.19 -7.72
CA HIS A 128 4.16 11.64 -7.63
C HIS A 128 3.27 10.56 -6.99
N LEU A 129 3.51 9.28 -7.33
CA LEU A 129 2.91 8.15 -6.62
C LEU A 129 3.26 8.20 -5.12
N ALA A 130 4.54 8.39 -4.79
CA ALA A 130 4.99 8.50 -3.41
C ALA A 130 4.30 9.64 -2.64
N ALA A 131 4.17 10.81 -3.27
CA ALA A 131 3.43 11.94 -2.71
C ALA A 131 1.95 11.58 -2.51
N SER A 132 1.33 10.86 -3.44
CA SER A 132 -0.05 10.39 -3.32
C SER A 132 -0.27 9.51 -2.10
N ALA A 133 0.60 8.52 -1.84
CA ALA A 133 0.46 7.64 -0.69
C ALA A 133 0.49 8.43 0.63
N VAL A 134 1.39 9.42 0.72
CA VAL A 134 1.51 10.29 1.91
C VAL A 134 0.31 11.21 2.05
N VAL A 135 -0.11 11.88 0.98
CA VAL A 135 -1.29 12.77 0.98
C VAL A 135 -2.54 11.99 1.41
N ASN A 136 -2.76 10.81 0.85
CA ASN A 136 -3.89 9.96 1.20
C ASN A 136 -3.80 9.45 2.65
N ALA A 137 -2.60 9.19 3.18
CA ALA A 137 -2.42 8.84 4.60
C ALA A 137 -2.77 9.99 5.55
N VAL A 138 -2.51 11.24 5.16
CA VAL A 138 -2.93 12.42 5.94
C VAL A 138 -4.45 12.59 5.89
N TRP A 139 -5.08 12.36 4.74
CA TRP A 139 -6.54 12.36 4.64
C TRP A 139 -7.17 11.26 5.50
N ASP A 140 -6.65 10.04 5.45
CA ASP A 140 -7.11 8.93 6.30
C ASP A 140 -7.00 9.28 7.79
N LEU A 141 -5.87 9.87 8.23
CA LEU A 141 -5.70 10.38 9.59
C LEU A 141 -6.77 11.43 9.94
N TRP A 142 -7.12 12.31 9.00
CA TRP A 142 -8.18 13.31 9.19
C TRP A 142 -9.56 12.67 9.32
N GLY A 143 -9.89 11.69 8.47
CA GLY A 143 -11.13 10.93 8.59
C GLY A 143 -11.24 10.26 9.97
N ARG A 144 -10.17 9.61 10.42
CA ARG A 144 -10.13 8.89 11.70
C ARG A 144 -10.25 9.81 12.90
N THR A 145 -9.53 10.93 12.92
CA THR A 145 -9.60 11.91 14.02
C THR A 145 -10.96 12.59 14.12
N GLN A 146 -11.70 12.67 13.02
CA GLN A 146 -13.08 13.16 12.98
C GLN A 146 -14.14 12.06 13.12
N ASN A 147 -13.72 10.79 13.29
CA ASN A 147 -14.58 9.62 13.33
C ASN A 147 -15.53 9.51 12.11
N LYS A 148 -15.00 9.77 10.90
CA LYS A 148 -15.76 9.79 9.64
C LYS A 148 -15.05 8.98 8.54
N PRO A 149 -15.81 8.25 7.70
CA PRO A 149 -15.26 7.76 6.43
C PRO A 149 -14.89 8.96 5.55
N ILE A 150 -13.89 8.81 4.67
CA ILE A 150 -13.39 9.92 3.84
C ILE A 150 -14.48 10.59 3.00
N TRP A 151 -15.36 9.81 2.39
CA TRP A 151 -16.47 10.36 1.59
C TRP A 151 -17.33 11.32 2.43
N LYS A 152 -17.57 11.00 3.71
CA LYS A 152 -18.37 11.83 4.60
C LYS A 152 -17.59 13.04 5.11
N LEU A 153 -16.29 12.88 5.37
CA LEU A 153 -15.42 14.01 5.67
C LEU A 153 -15.44 15.02 4.51
N LEU A 154 -15.22 14.55 3.28
CA LEU A 154 -15.22 15.40 2.09
C LEU A 154 -16.58 16.04 1.84
N THR A 155 -17.68 15.31 2.03
CA THR A 155 -19.00 15.91 1.91
C THR A 155 -19.29 16.88 3.05
N ASP A 156 -18.68 16.80 4.23
CA ASP A 156 -18.93 17.77 5.30
C ASP A 156 -18.18 19.09 5.15
N LEU A 157 -17.11 19.11 4.35
CA LEU A 157 -16.40 20.34 4.04
C LEU A 157 -17.29 21.32 3.25
N THR A 158 -17.13 22.59 3.55
CA THR A 158 -17.73 23.68 2.76
C THR A 158 -17.09 23.76 1.37
N PRO A 159 -17.78 24.33 0.36
CA PRO A 159 -17.18 24.60 -0.94
C PRO A 159 -15.83 25.33 -0.85
N GLU A 160 -15.69 26.28 0.07
CA GLU A 160 -14.47 27.06 0.30
C GLU A 160 -13.32 26.21 0.85
N GLU A 161 -13.61 25.30 1.78
CA GLU A 161 -12.63 24.35 2.32
C GLU A 161 -12.21 23.30 1.29
N LEU A 162 -13.14 22.80 0.46
CA LEU A 162 -12.81 21.88 -0.62
C LEU A 162 -11.86 22.55 -1.64
N VAL A 163 -12.17 23.78 -2.01
CA VAL A 163 -11.35 24.54 -2.96
C VAL A 163 -10.00 24.94 -2.36
N SER A 164 -9.90 25.19 -1.05
CA SER A 164 -8.61 25.47 -0.41
C SER A 164 -7.69 24.25 -0.38
N CYS A 165 -8.22 23.04 -0.52
CA CYS A 165 -7.43 21.82 -0.65
C CYS A 165 -6.82 21.63 -2.05
N VAL A 166 -7.27 22.37 -3.07
CA VAL A 166 -6.85 22.16 -4.47
C VAL A 166 -5.73 23.12 -4.89
N ASP A 167 -4.73 22.59 -5.61
CA ASP A 167 -3.73 23.41 -6.31
C ASP A 167 -4.20 23.75 -7.73
N PHE A 168 -4.56 25.01 -7.95
CA PHE A 168 -5.01 25.53 -9.25
C PHE A 168 -3.88 25.92 -10.21
N THR A 169 -2.62 25.72 -9.81
CA THR A 169 -1.48 25.98 -10.70
C THR A 169 -1.65 25.21 -12.02
N TYR A 170 -1.49 25.90 -13.13
CA TYR A 170 -1.67 25.40 -14.51
C TYR A 170 -3.10 25.02 -14.92
N LEU A 171 -4.13 25.39 -14.13
CA LEU A 171 -5.53 25.09 -14.45
C LEU A 171 -6.37 26.28 -14.93
N GLU A 172 -5.95 27.52 -14.68
CA GLU A 172 -6.78 28.73 -14.91
C GLU A 172 -7.33 28.87 -16.34
N ASP A 173 -6.66 28.33 -17.37
CA ASP A 173 -7.13 28.33 -18.75
C ASP A 173 -8.21 27.26 -19.05
N ALA A 174 -8.66 26.52 -18.03
CA ALA A 174 -9.66 25.48 -18.11
C ALA A 174 -10.61 25.45 -16.91
N LEU A 175 -10.15 25.74 -15.71
CA LEU A 175 -10.94 25.80 -14.46
C LEU A 175 -10.31 26.82 -13.51
N THR A 176 -11.00 27.92 -13.27
CA THR A 176 -10.60 28.90 -12.25
C THR A 176 -11.10 28.47 -10.86
N LYS A 177 -10.55 29.10 -9.82
CA LYS A 177 -10.99 28.90 -8.44
C LYS A 177 -12.46 29.29 -8.25
N GLU A 178 -12.88 30.36 -8.90
CA GLU A 178 -14.25 30.90 -8.84
C GLU A 178 -15.25 29.95 -9.50
N GLU A 179 -14.90 29.39 -10.66
CA GLU A 179 -15.74 28.39 -11.35
C GLU A 179 -15.86 27.10 -10.54
N ALA A 180 -14.77 26.65 -9.91
CA ALA A 180 -14.79 25.52 -8.99
C ALA A 180 -15.75 25.75 -7.81
N LEU A 181 -15.69 26.95 -7.20
CA LEU A 181 -16.61 27.35 -6.14
C LEU A 181 -18.07 27.39 -6.62
N GLU A 182 -18.32 27.91 -7.82
CA GLU A 182 -19.66 27.97 -8.41
C GLU A 182 -20.24 26.56 -8.60
N ILE A 183 -19.46 25.63 -9.16
CA ILE A 183 -19.86 24.22 -9.31
C ILE A 183 -20.25 23.64 -7.95
N LEU A 184 -19.37 23.74 -6.94
CA LEU A 184 -19.64 23.16 -5.62
C LEU A 184 -20.83 23.80 -4.91
N ARG A 185 -20.97 25.12 -4.97
CA ARG A 185 -22.12 25.85 -4.38
C ARG A 185 -23.42 25.48 -5.07
N SER A 186 -23.41 25.30 -6.39
CA SER A 186 -24.59 24.85 -7.15
C SER A 186 -25.08 23.47 -6.71
N MET A 187 -24.19 22.65 -6.17
CA MET A 187 -24.49 21.32 -5.65
C MET A 187 -24.85 21.33 -4.16
N VAL A 188 -24.78 22.43 -3.42
CA VAL A 188 -25.22 22.46 -2.01
C VAL A 188 -26.73 22.13 -1.87
N PRO A 189 -27.63 22.70 -2.70
CA PRO A 189 -29.03 22.29 -2.70
C PRO A 189 -29.22 20.80 -3.03
N GLY A 190 -30.00 20.10 -2.20
CA GLY A 190 -30.32 18.68 -2.38
C GLY A 190 -29.20 17.70 -2.00
N LYS A 191 -28.11 18.18 -1.40
CA LYS A 191 -27.00 17.36 -0.90
C LYS A 191 -27.46 16.25 0.05
N ASP A 192 -28.30 16.58 1.02
CA ASP A 192 -28.84 15.61 1.99
C ASP A 192 -29.67 14.51 1.30
N LYS A 193 -30.45 14.89 0.27
CA LYS A 193 -31.24 13.92 -0.52
C LYS A 193 -30.34 12.96 -1.29
N ARG A 194 -29.24 13.46 -1.89
CA ARG A 194 -28.26 12.60 -2.57
C ARG A 194 -27.51 11.71 -1.58
N GLU A 195 -27.21 12.19 -0.39
CA GLU A 195 -26.63 11.34 0.66
C GLU A 195 -27.60 10.22 1.08
N GLU A 196 -28.89 10.52 1.25
CA GLU A 196 -29.91 9.50 1.56
C GLU A 196 -30.09 8.49 0.40
N GLU A 197 -30.12 8.99 -0.84
CA GLU A 197 -30.20 8.17 -2.05
C GLU A 197 -29.02 7.20 -2.14
N ILE A 198 -27.78 7.66 -1.95
CA ILE A 198 -26.61 6.78 -2.07
C ILE A 198 -26.52 5.78 -0.92
N ARG A 199 -26.93 6.17 0.30
CA ARG A 199 -26.97 5.25 1.45
C ARG A 199 -27.97 4.12 1.26
N SER A 200 -29.09 4.39 0.58
CA SER A 200 -30.13 3.38 0.33
C SER A 200 -29.85 2.51 -0.90
N SER A 201 -29.36 3.11 -1.99
CA SER A 201 -29.15 2.43 -3.27
C SER A 201 -27.74 1.85 -3.47
N GLY A 202 -26.74 2.38 -2.76
CA GLY A 202 -25.32 2.12 -3.02
C GLY A 202 -24.83 2.81 -4.29
N TYR A 203 -23.50 2.81 -4.51
CA TYR A 203 -22.92 3.42 -5.70
C TYR A 203 -22.80 2.41 -6.84
N PRO A 204 -23.39 2.65 -8.03
CA PRO A 204 -23.39 1.69 -9.13
C PRO A 204 -21.98 1.41 -9.64
N CYS A 205 -21.69 0.13 -9.85
CA CYS A 205 -20.38 -0.32 -10.34
C CYS A 205 -20.48 -1.24 -11.56
N TYR A 206 -19.36 -1.35 -12.26
CA TYR A 206 -19.12 -2.36 -13.28
C TYR A 206 -18.02 -3.30 -12.82
N THR A 207 -17.96 -4.51 -13.38
CA THR A 207 -16.93 -5.48 -13.01
C THR A 207 -15.98 -5.80 -14.16
N THR A 208 -14.70 -5.96 -13.82
CA THR A 208 -13.62 -6.34 -14.75
C THR A 208 -13.08 -7.74 -14.47
N SER A 209 -13.43 -8.34 -13.32
CA SER A 209 -13.00 -9.68 -12.90
C SER A 209 -13.46 -10.82 -13.83
N SER A 210 -14.41 -10.54 -14.74
CA SER A 210 -14.95 -11.55 -15.65
C SER A 210 -14.17 -11.71 -16.96
N GLY A 211 -13.17 -10.85 -17.25
CA GLY A 211 -12.62 -10.73 -18.60
C GLY A 211 -11.12 -10.49 -18.73
N TRP A 212 -10.31 -10.87 -17.75
CA TRP A 212 -8.84 -10.81 -17.86
C TRP A 212 -8.34 -11.65 -19.04
N ILE A 213 -7.29 -11.19 -19.72
CA ILE A 213 -6.91 -11.75 -21.03
C ILE A 213 -6.35 -13.18 -20.91
N GLY A 214 -5.79 -13.54 -19.76
CA GLY A 214 -5.24 -14.86 -19.50
C GLY A 214 -6.29 -15.96 -19.21
N TYR A 215 -7.59 -15.63 -19.20
CA TYR A 215 -8.64 -16.58 -18.84
C TYR A 215 -9.12 -17.40 -20.02
N ASP A 216 -9.38 -18.69 -19.78
CA ASP A 216 -10.08 -19.54 -20.72
C ASP A 216 -11.59 -19.23 -20.79
N GLU A 217 -12.26 -19.76 -21.81
CA GLU A 217 -13.68 -19.51 -22.07
C GLU A 217 -14.60 -19.98 -20.94
N ASP A 218 -14.24 -21.05 -20.23
CA ASP A 218 -15.06 -21.61 -19.16
C ASP A 218 -14.96 -20.75 -17.90
N LYS A 219 -13.76 -20.24 -17.57
CA LYS A 219 -13.54 -19.28 -16.50
C LYS A 219 -14.27 -17.96 -16.79
N ILE A 220 -14.19 -17.45 -18.02
CA ILE A 220 -14.96 -16.25 -18.44
C ILE A 220 -16.47 -16.49 -18.25
N ARG A 221 -16.99 -17.62 -18.75
CA ARG A 221 -18.42 -17.96 -18.63
C ARG A 221 -18.85 -18.02 -17.17
N ASN A 222 -18.11 -18.74 -16.34
CA ASN A 222 -18.43 -18.89 -14.92
C ASN A 222 -18.39 -17.55 -14.19
N ASN A 223 -17.36 -16.73 -14.43
CA ASN A 223 -17.25 -15.42 -13.79
C ASN A 223 -18.37 -14.48 -14.21
N LEU A 224 -18.77 -14.46 -15.49
CA LEU A 224 -19.91 -13.66 -15.95
C LEU A 224 -21.21 -14.08 -15.26
N LEU A 225 -21.46 -15.38 -15.12
CA LEU A 225 -22.66 -15.89 -14.44
C LEU A 225 -22.66 -15.50 -12.95
N ILE A 226 -21.53 -15.66 -12.26
CA ILE A 226 -21.37 -15.25 -10.85
C ILE A 226 -21.61 -13.75 -10.70
N SER A 227 -20.99 -12.92 -11.55
CA SER A 227 -21.16 -11.47 -11.53
C SER A 227 -22.62 -11.06 -11.81
N MET A 228 -23.31 -11.70 -12.76
CA MET A 228 -24.73 -11.44 -12.98
C MET A 228 -25.60 -11.84 -11.78
N GLN A 229 -25.26 -12.95 -11.11
CA GLN A 229 -25.94 -13.37 -9.88
C GLN A 229 -25.71 -12.37 -8.73
N ALA A 230 -24.54 -11.75 -8.66
CA ALA A 230 -24.23 -10.66 -7.75
C ALA A 230 -24.93 -9.32 -8.11
N GLY A 231 -25.65 -9.28 -9.24
CA GLY A 231 -26.47 -8.15 -9.69
C GLY A 231 -25.77 -7.20 -10.66
N PHE A 232 -24.57 -7.53 -11.15
CA PHE A 232 -23.90 -6.68 -12.13
C PHE A 232 -24.65 -6.64 -13.47
N SER A 233 -24.73 -5.45 -14.03
CA SER A 233 -25.33 -5.16 -15.35
C SER A 233 -24.35 -4.53 -16.35
N LYS A 234 -23.10 -4.32 -15.93
CA LYS A 234 -22.05 -3.62 -16.66
C LYS A 234 -20.73 -4.40 -16.51
N PHE A 235 -20.07 -4.69 -17.62
CA PHE A 235 -18.91 -5.58 -17.66
C PHE A 235 -17.80 -4.96 -18.51
N LYS A 236 -16.56 -5.06 -18.06
CA LYS A 236 -15.37 -4.65 -18.82
C LYS A 236 -14.52 -5.86 -19.20
N ILE A 237 -14.05 -5.91 -20.44
CA ILE A 237 -13.38 -7.06 -21.05
C ILE A 237 -12.07 -6.62 -21.74
N LYS A 238 -10.92 -7.22 -21.39
CA LYS A 238 -9.57 -6.80 -21.83
C LYS A 238 -9.23 -7.21 -23.26
N VAL A 239 -9.16 -6.33 -24.25
CA VAL A 239 -8.82 -6.60 -25.67
C VAL A 239 -7.37 -6.23 -25.98
N GLY A 240 -6.87 -6.45 -27.19
CA GLY A 240 -5.60 -5.83 -27.62
C GLY A 240 -4.62 -6.70 -28.39
N GLN A 241 -4.56 -7.99 -28.07
CA GLN A 241 -3.48 -8.88 -28.56
C GLN A 241 -3.75 -9.45 -29.96
N ASP A 242 -4.98 -9.88 -30.24
CA ASP A 242 -5.35 -10.55 -31.49
C ASP A 242 -6.83 -10.27 -31.79
N LEU A 243 -7.10 -9.65 -32.94
CA LEU A 243 -8.42 -9.17 -33.30
C LEU A 243 -9.45 -10.30 -33.41
N GLU A 244 -9.08 -11.45 -33.94
CA GLU A 244 -10.02 -12.56 -34.12
C GLU A 244 -10.29 -13.26 -32.78
N LYS A 245 -9.29 -13.34 -31.88
CA LYS A 245 -9.52 -13.78 -30.51
C LYS A 245 -10.41 -12.80 -29.74
N ASP A 246 -10.24 -11.50 -29.94
CA ASP A 246 -11.09 -10.48 -29.35
C ASP A 246 -12.54 -10.63 -29.83
N LYS A 247 -12.77 -10.74 -31.15
CA LYS A 247 -14.10 -11.01 -31.72
C LYS A 247 -14.72 -12.29 -31.15
N LYS A 248 -13.95 -13.38 -31.08
CA LYS A 248 -14.43 -14.66 -30.52
C LYS A 248 -14.87 -14.50 -29.07
N ARG A 249 -14.05 -13.82 -28.26
CA ARG A 249 -14.32 -13.60 -26.83
C ARG A 249 -15.50 -12.66 -26.61
N LEU A 250 -15.59 -11.54 -27.33
CA LEU A 250 -16.73 -10.64 -27.21
C LEU A 250 -18.03 -11.29 -27.68
N ARG A 251 -17.99 -12.15 -28.70
CA ARG A 251 -19.14 -12.97 -29.11
C ARG A 251 -19.61 -13.91 -28.00
N LEU A 252 -18.68 -14.59 -27.32
CA LEU A 252 -18.99 -15.41 -26.15
C LEU A 252 -19.62 -14.56 -25.04
N VAL A 253 -18.99 -13.44 -24.67
CA VAL A 253 -19.49 -12.54 -23.62
C VAL A 253 -20.92 -12.10 -23.96
N ARG A 254 -21.15 -11.63 -25.20
CA ARG A 254 -22.49 -11.19 -25.65
C ARG A 254 -23.54 -12.30 -25.64
N SER A 255 -23.16 -13.53 -25.98
CA SER A 255 -24.08 -14.68 -25.88
C SER A 255 -24.56 -14.94 -24.45
N ILE A 256 -23.79 -14.53 -23.43
CA ILE A 256 -24.08 -14.76 -22.01
C ILE A 256 -24.80 -13.55 -21.39
N ILE A 257 -24.24 -12.34 -21.55
CA ILE A 257 -24.77 -11.14 -20.90
C ILE A 257 -25.97 -10.53 -21.64
N GLY A 258 -26.15 -10.89 -22.91
CA GLY A 258 -27.16 -10.35 -23.83
C GLY A 258 -26.85 -8.93 -24.30
N ASP A 259 -27.73 -8.41 -25.15
CA ASP A 259 -27.58 -7.09 -25.78
C ASP A 259 -27.97 -5.93 -24.88
N ASN A 260 -28.75 -6.18 -23.81
CA ASN A 260 -29.29 -5.13 -22.95
C ASN A 260 -28.31 -4.67 -21.85
N ARG A 261 -27.30 -5.50 -21.52
CA ARG A 261 -26.30 -5.18 -20.50
C ARG A 261 -25.14 -4.39 -21.13
N GLN A 262 -24.54 -3.49 -20.34
CA GLN A 262 -23.44 -2.67 -20.83
C GLN A 262 -22.16 -3.49 -20.90
N LEU A 263 -21.42 -3.30 -21.98
CA LEU A 263 -20.12 -3.89 -22.22
C LEU A 263 -19.14 -2.76 -22.47
N MET A 264 -17.96 -2.86 -21.88
CA MET A 264 -16.85 -1.98 -22.09
C MET A 264 -15.64 -2.83 -22.47
N ILE A 265 -14.73 -2.26 -23.24
CA ILE A 265 -13.51 -2.93 -23.67
C ILE A 265 -12.31 -2.07 -23.33
N ASP A 266 -11.18 -2.71 -23.09
CA ASP A 266 -9.98 -2.05 -22.57
C ASP A 266 -8.74 -2.67 -23.22
N ALA A 267 -7.92 -1.84 -23.86
CA ALA A 267 -6.74 -2.28 -24.62
C ALA A 267 -5.42 -2.08 -23.86
N ASN A 268 -5.42 -1.39 -22.72
CA ASN A 268 -4.21 -1.09 -21.95
C ASN A 268 -3.04 -0.59 -22.81
N GLN A 269 -3.31 0.42 -23.64
CA GLN A 269 -2.33 1.28 -24.31
C GLN A 269 -1.60 0.66 -25.52
N VAL A 270 -1.92 -0.59 -25.88
CA VAL A 270 -1.08 -1.40 -26.79
C VAL A 270 -1.10 -1.00 -28.26
N TRP A 271 -2.03 -0.14 -28.71
CA TRP A 271 -2.16 0.19 -30.13
C TRP A 271 -1.62 1.57 -30.49
N GLU A 272 -1.13 1.66 -31.72
CA GLU A 272 -1.01 2.93 -32.43
C GLU A 272 -2.39 3.51 -32.80
N VAL A 273 -2.46 4.81 -33.06
CA VAL A 273 -3.74 5.52 -33.27
C VAL A 273 -4.60 4.93 -34.39
N ASP A 274 -4.04 4.71 -35.58
CA ASP A 274 -4.81 4.18 -36.72
C ASP A 274 -5.15 2.69 -36.53
N GLN A 275 -4.30 1.96 -35.82
CA GLN A 275 -4.59 0.58 -35.43
C GLN A 275 -5.79 0.55 -34.48
N ALA A 276 -5.81 1.38 -33.43
CA ALA A 276 -6.93 1.47 -32.49
C ALA A 276 -8.26 1.78 -33.21
N ILE A 277 -8.25 2.74 -34.15
CA ILE A 277 -9.44 3.11 -34.92
C ILE A 277 -9.98 1.91 -35.70
N ASN A 278 -9.11 1.21 -36.43
CA ASN A 278 -9.53 0.08 -37.26
C ASN A 278 -9.99 -1.10 -36.38
N TRP A 279 -9.27 -1.38 -35.30
CA TRP A 279 -9.58 -2.48 -34.38
C TRP A 279 -10.95 -2.26 -33.71
N VAL A 280 -11.20 -1.07 -33.16
CA VAL A 280 -12.46 -0.80 -32.44
C VAL A 280 -13.65 -0.75 -33.39
N LYS A 281 -13.46 -0.30 -34.64
CA LYS A 281 -14.52 -0.39 -35.67
C LYS A 281 -14.94 -1.82 -35.96
N GLU A 282 -14.00 -2.76 -36.01
CA GLU A 282 -14.28 -4.18 -36.17
C GLU A 282 -15.00 -4.78 -34.96
N LEU A 283 -14.80 -4.23 -33.76
CA LEU A 283 -15.48 -4.66 -32.53
C LEU A 283 -16.85 -3.97 -32.32
N ALA A 284 -17.24 -3.05 -33.19
CA ALA A 284 -18.48 -2.28 -33.04
C ALA A 284 -19.75 -3.14 -33.12
N GLU A 285 -19.70 -4.30 -33.79
CA GLU A 285 -20.81 -5.26 -33.82
C GLU A 285 -21.24 -5.72 -32.41
N PHE A 286 -20.31 -5.71 -31.44
CA PHE A 286 -20.57 -6.09 -30.05
C PHE A 286 -21.07 -4.93 -29.18
N LYS A 287 -21.29 -3.75 -29.75
CA LYS A 287 -21.88 -2.57 -29.08
C LYS A 287 -21.19 -2.20 -27.75
N PRO A 288 -19.85 -2.08 -27.68
CA PRO A 288 -19.21 -1.58 -26.46
C PRO A 288 -19.60 -0.12 -26.21
N VAL A 289 -19.72 0.28 -24.95
CA VAL A 289 -20.01 1.67 -24.55
C VAL A 289 -18.78 2.54 -24.73
N TRP A 290 -17.61 2.02 -24.35
CA TRP A 290 -16.34 2.68 -24.59
C TRP A 290 -15.21 1.69 -24.89
N ILE A 291 -14.16 2.22 -25.52
CA ILE A 291 -12.82 1.66 -25.52
C ILE A 291 -11.96 2.44 -24.50
N GLU A 292 -11.32 1.70 -23.61
CA GLU A 292 -10.42 2.21 -22.58
C GLU A 292 -8.96 2.08 -23.00
N GLU A 293 -8.19 3.13 -22.72
CA GLU A 293 -6.77 3.28 -23.05
C GLU A 293 -6.39 2.68 -24.42
N PRO A 294 -6.97 3.19 -25.52
CA PRO A 294 -6.70 2.65 -26.85
C PRO A 294 -5.24 2.80 -27.29
N THR A 295 -4.50 3.76 -26.71
CA THR A 295 -3.12 4.08 -27.05
C THR A 295 -2.39 4.66 -25.84
N SER A 296 -1.15 5.12 -26.02
CA SER A 296 -0.33 5.71 -24.96
C SER A 296 -1.09 6.74 -24.10
N PRO A 297 -0.98 6.67 -22.76
CA PRO A 297 -1.68 7.58 -21.85
C PRO A 297 -1.19 9.04 -21.96
N ASP A 298 -0.05 9.25 -22.62
CA ASP A 298 0.51 10.57 -22.90
C ASP A 298 0.04 11.16 -24.26
N ASP A 299 -0.52 10.33 -25.15
CA ASP A 299 -0.92 10.77 -26.48
C ASP A 299 -2.34 11.34 -26.49
N ILE A 300 -2.46 12.58 -26.01
CA ILE A 300 -3.73 13.33 -25.95
C ILE A 300 -4.33 13.53 -27.35
N LEU A 301 -3.50 13.85 -28.34
CA LEU A 301 -3.96 14.10 -29.70
C LEU A 301 -4.35 12.80 -30.41
N GLY A 302 -3.65 11.71 -30.12
CA GLY A 302 -4.02 10.36 -30.53
C GLY A 302 -5.39 9.97 -29.99
N HIS A 303 -5.62 10.13 -28.69
CA HIS A 303 -6.94 9.90 -28.07
C HIS A 303 -8.04 10.75 -28.72
N ALA A 304 -7.79 12.03 -29.00
CA ALA A 304 -8.72 12.89 -29.72
C ALA A 304 -9.03 12.41 -31.15
N LYS A 305 -8.01 11.95 -31.89
CA LYS A 305 -8.18 11.39 -33.23
C LYS A 305 -9.00 10.09 -33.19
N VAL A 306 -8.75 9.21 -32.21
CA VAL A 306 -9.53 7.98 -32.00
C VAL A 306 -10.99 8.33 -31.68
N ALA A 307 -11.23 9.20 -30.71
CA ALA A 307 -12.57 9.63 -30.31
C ALA A 307 -13.37 10.21 -31.49
N GLN A 308 -12.74 11.08 -32.29
CA GLN A 308 -13.37 11.68 -33.46
C GLN A 308 -13.69 10.63 -34.54
N ALA A 309 -12.83 9.65 -34.75
CA ALA A 309 -13.02 8.60 -35.75
C ALA A 309 -14.07 7.53 -35.35
N LEU A 310 -14.33 7.38 -34.06
CA LEU A 310 -15.32 6.44 -33.50
C LEU A 310 -16.70 7.09 -33.26
N LYS A 311 -16.83 8.41 -33.45
CA LYS A 311 -18.09 9.14 -33.17
C LYS A 311 -19.33 8.50 -33.80
N ASP A 312 -19.24 8.02 -35.04
CA ASP A 312 -20.37 7.43 -35.78
C ASP A 312 -20.71 6.00 -35.34
N THR A 313 -19.80 5.32 -34.62
CA THR A 313 -20.08 3.98 -34.06
C THR A 313 -20.86 4.07 -32.74
N GLY A 314 -20.88 5.24 -32.10
CA GLY A 314 -21.45 5.44 -30.77
C GLY A 314 -20.57 4.95 -29.62
N ILE A 315 -19.35 4.49 -29.91
CA ILE A 315 -18.37 4.03 -28.91
C ILE A 315 -17.56 5.24 -28.44
N GLY A 316 -17.57 5.52 -27.13
CA GLY A 316 -16.75 6.57 -26.54
C GLY A 316 -15.31 6.13 -26.27
N VAL A 317 -14.44 7.09 -25.95
CA VAL A 317 -13.09 6.81 -25.45
C VAL A 317 -13.02 7.07 -23.94
N ALA A 318 -12.49 6.11 -23.20
CA ALA A 318 -12.15 6.22 -21.79
C ALA A 318 -10.62 6.20 -21.62
N THR A 319 -10.10 6.99 -20.69
CA THR A 319 -8.69 6.95 -20.30
C THR A 319 -8.54 7.60 -18.92
N GLY A 320 -7.41 7.35 -18.24
CA GLY A 320 -7.03 8.12 -17.06
C GLY A 320 -6.34 7.35 -15.94
N GLU A 321 -6.41 6.02 -15.90
CA GLU A 321 -5.75 5.20 -14.85
C GLU A 321 -4.23 5.43 -14.79
N HIS A 322 -3.62 5.75 -15.92
CA HIS A 322 -2.21 6.10 -16.06
C HIS A 322 -1.96 7.58 -16.36
N CYS A 323 -3.00 8.43 -16.39
CA CYS A 323 -2.84 9.86 -16.63
C CYS A 323 -2.11 10.52 -15.45
N HIS A 324 -1.01 11.22 -15.76
CA HIS A 324 -0.01 11.61 -14.78
C HIS A 324 -0.50 12.62 -13.72
N ASN A 325 -1.29 13.62 -14.12
CA ASN A 325 -1.68 14.73 -13.27
C ASN A 325 -2.85 15.52 -13.86
N ARG A 326 -3.33 16.53 -13.12
CA ARG A 326 -4.43 17.42 -13.53
C ARG A 326 -4.17 18.19 -14.82
N VAL A 327 -2.91 18.46 -15.17
CA VAL A 327 -2.57 19.19 -16.42
C VAL A 327 -2.78 18.30 -17.65
N MET A 328 -2.45 17.02 -17.56
CA MET A 328 -2.73 16.04 -18.62
C MET A 328 -4.24 15.83 -18.78
N PHE A 329 -4.97 15.67 -17.67
CA PHE A 329 -6.44 15.60 -17.68
C PHE A 329 -7.07 16.85 -18.32
N LYS A 330 -6.59 18.04 -17.97
CA LYS A 330 -7.03 19.30 -18.58
C LYS A 330 -6.94 19.26 -20.11
N GLN A 331 -5.82 18.75 -20.64
CA GLN A 331 -5.61 18.67 -22.08
C GLN A 331 -6.48 17.61 -22.76
N LEU A 332 -6.72 16.46 -22.10
CA LEU A 332 -7.69 15.45 -22.56
C LEU A 332 -9.11 16.04 -22.65
N PHE A 333 -9.54 16.80 -21.65
CA PHE A 333 -10.85 17.47 -21.68
C PHE A 333 -10.93 18.51 -22.80
N LYS A 334 -9.93 19.39 -22.93
CA LYS A 334 -9.93 20.47 -23.94
C LYS A 334 -9.85 19.95 -25.38
N SER A 335 -9.17 18.82 -25.59
CA SER A 335 -9.04 18.21 -26.93
C SER A 335 -10.26 17.39 -27.35
N GLY A 336 -11.16 17.05 -26.41
CA GLY A 336 -12.25 16.10 -26.65
C GLY A 336 -11.77 14.66 -26.81
N GLY A 337 -10.56 14.33 -26.34
CA GLY A 337 -9.97 12.99 -26.41
C GLY A 337 -10.53 11.98 -25.41
N MET A 338 -11.48 12.39 -24.56
CA MET A 338 -12.02 11.54 -23.51
C MET A 338 -13.51 11.83 -23.31
N GLN A 339 -14.34 10.80 -23.43
CA GLN A 339 -15.78 10.84 -23.16
C GLN A 339 -16.14 10.20 -21.81
N TYR A 340 -15.22 9.45 -21.20
CA TYR A 340 -15.37 8.87 -19.87
C TYR A 340 -14.06 9.05 -19.09
N CYS A 341 -14.10 9.76 -17.97
CA CYS A 341 -12.92 10.12 -17.19
C CYS A 341 -12.63 9.09 -16.11
N GLN A 342 -11.46 8.45 -16.18
CA GLN A 342 -11.07 7.43 -15.23
C GLN A 342 -10.04 7.99 -14.26
N ILE A 343 -10.54 8.50 -13.14
CA ILE A 343 -9.66 8.90 -12.04
C ILE A 343 -9.11 7.65 -11.33
N ASP A 344 -7.93 7.79 -10.74
CA ASP A 344 -7.32 6.77 -9.88
C ASP A 344 -6.90 7.40 -8.55
N ALA A 345 -7.16 6.69 -7.45
CA ALA A 345 -6.97 7.22 -6.10
C ALA A 345 -5.50 7.45 -5.72
N CYS A 346 -4.56 6.78 -6.39
CA CYS A 346 -3.14 6.80 -6.04
C CYS A 346 -2.17 7.11 -7.19
N ARG A 347 -2.67 7.30 -8.42
CA ARG A 347 -1.90 7.71 -9.61
C ARG A 347 -1.46 9.17 -9.56
N VAL A 348 -2.42 10.05 -9.28
CA VAL A 348 -2.23 11.50 -9.18
C VAL A 348 -1.89 11.89 -7.74
N GLY A 349 -1.72 13.17 -7.43
CA GLY A 349 -1.34 13.70 -6.11
C GLY A 349 -2.42 13.58 -5.02
N GLY A 350 -2.97 12.38 -4.85
CA GLY A 350 -3.98 12.02 -3.88
C GLY A 350 -5.35 12.65 -4.12
N ILE A 351 -6.15 12.72 -3.06
CA ILE A 351 -7.51 13.29 -3.08
C ILE A 351 -7.51 14.73 -3.61
N ASN A 352 -6.53 15.55 -3.25
CA ASN A 352 -6.46 16.97 -3.63
C ASN A 352 -6.49 17.14 -5.15
N GLU A 353 -5.67 16.37 -5.87
CA GLU A 353 -5.60 16.45 -7.32
C GLU A 353 -6.84 15.82 -7.98
N ASN A 354 -7.37 14.75 -7.41
CA ASN A 354 -8.61 14.13 -7.87
C ASN A 354 -9.82 15.07 -7.76
N ILE A 355 -9.92 15.91 -6.73
CA ILE A 355 -10.97 16.96 -6.64
C ILE A 355 -10.88 17.90 -7.85
N ALA A 356 -9.68 18.33 -8.22
CA ALA A 356 -9.47 19.20 -9.38
C ALA A 356 -9.94 18.53 -10.68
N VAL A 357 -9.59 17.25 -10.87
CA VAL A 357 -9.98 16.47 -12.06
C VAL A 357 -11.50 16.28 -12.13
N MET A 358 -12.17 15.96 -11.02
CA MET A 358 -13.63 15.80 -10.98
C MET A 358 -14.37 17.12 -11.27
N LEU A 359 -13.86 18.25 -10.77
CA LEU A 359 -14.42 19.58 -11.08
C LEU A 359 -14.26 19.93 -12.56
N MET A 360 -13.11 19.64 -13.16
CA MET A 360 -12.92 19.77 -14.61
C MET A 360 -13.87 18.85 -15.37
N ALA A 361 -13.98 17.57 -14.98
CA ALA A 361 -14.90 16.63 -15.63
C ALA A 361 -16.35 17.16 -15.63
N LYS A 362 -16.81 17.71 -14.50
CA LYS A 362 -18.12 18.38 -14.40
C LYS A 362 -18.25 19.58 -15.33
N LYS A 363 -17.24 20.45 -15.39
CA LYS A 363 -17.24 21.63 -16.26
C LYS A 363 -17.31 21.27 -17.74
N PHE A 364 -16.59 20.23 -18.15
CA PHE A 364 -16.53 19.75 -19.54
C PHE A 364 -17.64 18.75 -19.89
N GLY A 365 -18.52 18.39 -18.95
CA GLY A 365 -19.63 17.47 -19.18
C GLY A 365 -19.20 16.01 -19.40
N VAL A 366 -18.06 15.61 -18.85
CA VAL A 366 -17.53 14.24 -18.96
C VAL A 366 -17.84 13.46 -17.67
N PRO A 367 -18.55 12.31 -17.74
CA PRO A 367 -18.80 11.49 -16.57
C PRO A 367 -17.50 10.91 -16.01
N VAL A 368 -17.46 10.75 -14.68
CA VAL A 368 -16.32 10.17 -13.98
C VAL A 368 -16.62 8.69 -13.76
N CYS A 369 -15.80 7.82 -14.35
CA CYS A 369 -15.87 6.36 -14.23
C CYS A 369 -14.59 5.86 -13.57
N PRO A 370 -14.47 5.95 -12.23
CA PRO A 370 -13.20 5.72 -11.57
C PRO A 370 -12.61 4.33 -11.83
N HIS A 371 -11.31 4.29 -12.11
CA HIS A 371 -10.54 3.07 -12.24
C HIS A 371 -10.44 2.36 -10.88
N ALA A 372 -10.56 1.05 -10.92
CA ALA A 372 -10.30 0.16 -9.80
C ALA A 372 -9.77 -1.16 -10.34
N GLY A 373 -8.70 -1.69 -9.78
CA GLY A 373 -8.05 -2.84 -10.37
C GLY A 373 -6.64 -2.89 -9.85
N GLY A 374 -6.45 -3.63 -8.77
CA GLY A 374 -5.24 -3.53 -7.96
C GLY A 374 -5.55 -3.77 -6.49
N ILE A 375 -4.52 -3.74 -5.66
CA ILE A 375 -4.66 -3.85 -4.20
C ILE A 375 -5.09 -2.49 -3.61
N GLY A 376 -6.24 -2.44 -2.94
CA GLY A 376 -6.70 -1.27 -2.18
C GLY A 376 -7.34 -0.14 -2.99
N LEU A 377 -7.39 -0.26 -4.33
CA LEU A 377 -8.00 0.78 -5.17
C LEU A 377 -9.51 0.83 -5.02
N CYS A 378 -10.19 -0.33 -4.94
CA CYS A 378 -11.63 -0.39 -4.67
C CYS A 378 -11.97 0.28 -3.34
N GLU A 379 -11.16 0.04 -2.31
CA GLU A 379 -11.31 0.59 -0.96
C GLU A 379 -11.25 2.12 -0.97
N MET A 380 -10.33 2.72 -1.74
CA MET A 380 -10.19 4.17 -1.83
C MET A 380 -11.22 4.81 -2.77
N ILE A 381 -11.37 4.27 -3.98
CA ILE A 381 -12.07 4.95 -5.06
C ILE A 381 -13.58 5.05 -4.81
N GLN A 382 -14.16 4.11 -4.07
CA GLN A 382 -15.57 4.18 -3.63
C GLN A 382 -15.87 5.50 -2.90
N HIS A 383 -14.93 6.02 -2.09
CA HIS A 383 -15.17 7.27 -1.37
C HIS A 383 -15.19 8.47 -2.31
N LEU A 384 -14.30 8.49 -3.31
CA LEU A 384 -14.23 9.56 -4.31
C LEU A 384 -15.44 9.53 -5.24
N ALA A 385 -15.90 8.34 -5.62
CA ALA A 385 -17.12 8.16 -6.41
C ALA A 385 -18.35 8.70 -5.66
N ILE A 386 -18.54 8.31 -4.40
CA ILE A 386 -19.64 8.78 -3.55
C ILE A 386 -19.58 10.31 -3.36
N PHE A 387 -18.39 10.84 -3.06
CA PHE A 387 -18.18 12.29 -2.95
C PHE A 387 -18.53 13.03 -4.25
N ASN A 388 -18.08 12.52 -5.40
CA ASN A 388 -18.38 13.08 -6.72
C ASN A 388 -19.90 13.18 -6.93
N PHE A 389 -20.64 12.10 -6.67
CA PHE A 389 -22.10 12.12 -6.81
C PHE A 389 -22.76 13.17 -5.92
N ILE A 390 -22.39 13.20 -4.64
CA ILE A 390 -23.04 14.08 -3.66
C ILE A 390 -22.71 15.56 -3.93
N CYS A 391 -21.45 15.89 -4.20
CA CYS A 391 -20.97 17.28 -4.19
C CYS A 391 -20.63 17.88 -5.56
N ILE A 392 -20.53 17.08 -6.63
CA ILE A 392 -20.00 17.56 -7.92
C ILE A 392 -20.92 17.20 -9.09
N SER A 393 -21.12 15.90 -9.36
CA SER A 393 -21.77 15.43 -10.58
C SER A 393 -23.28 15.37 -10.46
N GLY A 394 -23.80 14.76 -9.38
CA GLY A 394 -25.21 14.38 -9.23
C GLY A 394 -25.65 13.28 -10.20
N ASP A 395 -24.73 12.53 -10.81
CA ASP A 395 -25.02 11.53 -11.84
C ASP A 395 -24.63 10.11 -11.38
N LEU A 396 -25.60 9.19 -11.36
CA LEU A 396 -25.40 7.75 -11.13
C LEU A 396 -25.67 6.92 -12.39
N LYS A 397 -26.11 7.56 -13.48
CA LYS A 397 -26.47 6.86 -14.72
C LYS A 397 -25.22 6.60 -15.57
N HIS A 398 -24.37 7.61 -15.71
CA HIS A 398 -23.16 7.51 -16.54
C HIS A 398 -21.89 7.40 -15.71
N SER A 399 -21.84 8.03 -14.53
CA SER A 399 -20.69 7.95 -13.61
C SER A 399 -20.76 6.67 -12.75
N VAL A 400 -20.11 5.60 -13.20
CA VAL A 400 -20.08 4.29 -12.52
C VAL A 400 -18.65 3.90 -12.17
N ALA A 401 -18.44 3.30 -11.00
CA ALA A 401 -17.10 2.91 -10.55
C ALA A 401 -16.74 1.48 -10.98
N GLU A 402 -15.48 1.23 -11.26
CA GLU A 402 -14.99 -0.13 -11.47
C GLU A 402 -14.97 -0.93 -10.16
N TYR A 403 -15.16 -2.24 -10.23
CA TYR A 403 -14.95 -3.18 -9.13
C TYR A 403 -14.23 -4.44 -9.63
N ALA A 404 -13.15 -4.81 -8.93
CA ALA A 404 -12.39 -6.03 -9.16
C ALA A 404 -12.32 -6.85 -7.86
N ASP A 405 -12.95 -8.02 -7.84
CA ASP A 405 -13.06 -8.93 -6.68
C ASP A 405 -11.74 -9.67 -6.36
N HIS A 406 -10.72 -8.94 -5.91
CA HIS A 406 -9.42 -9.51 -5.54
C HIS A 406 -8.82 -8.78 -4.34
N LEU A 407 -8.21 -9.54 -3.42
CA LEU A 407 -7.37 -9.06 -2.32
C LEU A 407 -8.08 -8.24 -1.23
N HIS A 408 -9.41 -8.12 -1.28
CA HIS A 408 -10.21 -7.43 -0.27
C HIS A 408 -10.03 -8.02 1.13
N GLU A 409 -9.76 -9.33 1.24
CA GLU A 409 -9.53 -10.04 2.49
C GLU A 409 -8.33 -9.54 3.29
N HIS A 410 -7.48 -8.68 2.70
CA HIS A 410 -6.31 -8.11 3.36
C HIS A 410 -6.59 -6.78 4.08
N PHE A 411 -7.79 -6.22 3.96
CA PHE A 411 -8.19 -4.96 4.59
C PHE A 411 -9.10 -5.18 5.79
N ILE A 412 -8.99 -4.29 6.80
CA ILE A 412 -9.88 -4.28 7.96
C ILE A 412 -11.31 -3.93 7.55
N GLN A 413 -11.46 -3.05 6.55
CA GLN A 413 -12.74 -2.55 6.03
C GLN A 413 -12.79 -2.76 4.52
N PRO A 414 -12.98 -4.01 4.06
CA PRO A 414 -13.00 -4.31 2.63
C PRO A 414 -14.14 -3.60 1.92
N ALA A 415 -13.91 -3.21 0.67
CA ALA A 415 -15.01 -2.77 -0.18
C ALA A 415 -15.98 -3.94 -0.43
N ARG A 416 -17.29 -3.65 -0.41
CA ARG A 416 -18.33 -4.67 -0.56
C ARG A 416 -19.35 -4.25 -1.60
N ILE A 417 -19.85 -5.24 -2.33
CA ILE A 417 -20.88 -5.04 -3.36
C ILE A 417 -22.19 -5.70 -2.93
N LYS A 418 -23.30 -5.03 -3.25
CA LYS A 418 -24.65 -5.59 -3.18
C LYS A 418 -25.44 -5.15 -4.40
N HIS A 419 -25.99 -6.11 -5.14
CA HIS A 419 -26.78 -5.87 -6.36
C HIS A 419 -26.07 -5.00 -7.42
N GLY A 420 -24.77 -5.23 -7.63
CA GLY A 420 -23.97 -4.44 -8.59
C GLY A 420 -23.69 -2.99 -8.15
N CYS A 421 -23.82 -2.69 -6.85
CA CYS A 421 -23.47 -1.40 -6.27
C CYS A 421 -22.49 -1.56 -5.10
N TYR A 422 -21.52 -0.65 -4.96
CA TYR A 422 -20.74 -0.47 -3.74
C TYR A 422 -21.67 -0.14 -2.57
N ILE A 423 -21.47 -0.85 -1.46
CA ILE A 423 -22.06 -0.49 -0.18
C ILE A 423 -21.30 0.72 0.36
N VAL A 424 -22.03 1.75 0.78
CA VAL A 424 -21.45 2.98 1.33
C VAL A 424 -20.64 2.67 2.61
N PRO A 425 -19.34 3.02 2.67
CA PRO A 425 -18.54 2.81 3.87
C PRO A 425 -19.06 3.63 5.06
N ASP A 426 -19.08 3.04 6.25
CA ASP A 426 -19.50 3.67 7.50
C ASP A 426 -18.33 3.95 8.45
N ALA A 427 -17.31 3.10 8.41
CA ALA A 427 -16.21 3.16 9.35
C ALA A 427 -15.20 4.28 9.04
N PRO A 428 -14.50 4.83 10.06
CA PRO A 428 -13.61 5.98 9.87
C PRO A 428 -12.37 5.68 9.03
N GLY A 429 -11.92 6.71 8.32
CA GLY A 429 -10.74 6.64 7.47
C GLY A 429 -11.06 6.31 6.01
N TYR A 430 -10.03 5.90 5.28
CA TYR A 430 -10.03 5.73 3.83
C TYR A 430 -10.11 4.26 3.39
N SER A 431 -10.52 3.37 4.31
CA SER A 431 -10.66 1.92 4.12
C SER A 431 -9.39 1.16 3.72
N VAL A 432 -8.21 1.79 3.78
CA VAL A 432 -6.93 1.21 3.35
C VAL A 432 -6.11 0.56 4.47
N GLU A 433 -6.61 0.55 5.70
CA GLU A 433 -5.89 -0.12 6.79
C GLU A 433 -5.88 -1.64 6.56
N MET A 434 -4.67 -2.17 6.38
CA MET A 434 -4.44 -3.59 6.13
C MET A 434 -4.32 -4.38 7.45
N ILE A 435 -4.75 -5.64 7.39
CA ILE A 435 -4.63 -6.59 8.49
C ILE A 435 -3.14 -6.85 8.78
N GLY A 436 -2.75 -6.80 10.07
CA GLY A 436 -1.35 -6.94 10.48
C GLY A 436 -0.67 -8.23 9.99
N SER A 437 -1.39 -9.35 10.00
CA SER A 437 -0.88 -10.63 9.49
C SER A 437 -0.67 -10.61 7.97
N SER A 438 -1.54 -9.95 7.20
CA SER A 438 -1.35 -9.76 5.76
C SER A 438 -0.07 -9.00 5.48
N LEU A 439 0.17 -7.90 6.20
CA LEU A 439 1.39 -7.12 6.04
C LEU A 439 2.64 -7.95 6.37
N ILE A 440 2.64 -8.75 7.45
CA ILE A 440 3.79 -9.60 7.81
C ILE A 440 4.02 -10.70 6.76
N ASN A 441 2.96 -11.38 6.33
CA ASN A 441 3.05 -12.54 5.45
C ASN A 441 3.55 -12.18 4.04
N TYR A 442 3.11 -11.03 3.53
CA TYR A 442 3.31 -10.61 2.14
C TYR A 442 4.32 -9.46 1.98
N GLU A 443 5.02 -9.07 3.04
CA GLU A 443 6.14 -8.12 2.94
C GLU A 443 7.26 -8.72 2.10
N TYR A 444 7.68 -8.02 1.06
CA TYR A 444 8.70 -8.51 0.14
C TYR A 444 10.11 -8.06 0.57
N PRO A 445 11.14 -8.91 0.43
CA PRO A 445 11.11 -10.35 0.11
C PRO A 445 11.06 -11.26 1.34
N LEU A 446 10.96 -10.70 2.55
CA LEU A 446 11.23 -11.41 3.80
C LEU A 446 10.00 -12.10 4.42
N GLY A 447 8.80 -11.76 3.96
CA GLY A 447 7.54 -12.28 4.48
C GLY A 447 7.46 -13.80 4.32
N PRO A 448 6.89 -14.53 5.31
CA PRO A 448 6.77 -15.98 5.28
C PRO A 448 6.21 -16.56 3.97
N LYS A 449 5.24 -15.89 3.32
CA LYS A 449 4.68 -16.37 2.05
C LYS A 449 5.67 -16.26 0.89
N TRP A 450 6.46 -15.20 0.83
CA TRP A 450 7.53 -15.06 -0.16
C TRP A 450 8.64 -16.09 0.05
N ARG A 451 9.07 -16.30 1.30
CA ARG A 451 10.07 -17.33 1.64
C ARG A 451 9.61 -18.73 1.23
N GLU A 452 8.37 -19.09 1.55
CA GLU A 452 7.75 -20.37 1.14
C GLU A 452 7.76 -20.53 -0.40
N MET A 453 7.44 -19.47 -1.14
CA MET A 453 7.43 -19.51 -2.60
C MET A 453 8.81 -19.60 -3.24
N PHE A 454 9.83 -18.97 -2.65
CA PHE A 454 11.23 -19.12 -3.07
C PHE A 454 11.75 -20.54 -2.84
N ASP A 455 11.43 -21.14 -1.68
CA ASP A 455 11.82 -22.51 -1.37
C ASP A 455 11.15 -23.52 -2.32
N LYS A 456 9.90 -23.26 -2.71
CA LYS A 456 9.16 -24.02 -3.73
C LYS A 456 9.60 -23.73 -5.17
N LYS A 457 10.53 -22.78 -5.39
CA LYS A 457 10.99 -22.33 -6.72
C LYS A 457 9.86 -21.83 -7.63
N LEU A 458 8.80 -21.27 -7.04
CA LEU A 458 7.75 -20.58 -7.79
C LEU A 458 8.22 -19.18 -8.24
N TYR A 459 9.14 -18.58 -7.48
CA TYR A 459 9.81 -17.32 -7.78
C TYR A 459 11.30 -17.45 -7.50
N GLU A 460 12.11 -16.59 -8.10
CA GLU A 460 13.53 -16.47 -7.78
C GLU A 460 13.74 -15.69 -6.47
N ASP A 461 14.63 -16.20 -5.62
CA ASP A 461 15.02 -15.52 -4.38
C ASP A 461 15.96 -14.34 -4.70
N PRO A 462 15.55 -13.08 -4.46
CA PRO A 462 16.37 -11.91 -4.80
C PRO A 462 17.67 -11.85 -3.98
N SER A 463 17.75 -12.53 -2.82
CA SER A 463 18.99 -12.59 -2.04
C SER A 463 20.10 -13.44 -2.69
N LYS A 464 19.73 -14.28 -3.66
CA LYS A 464 20.66 -15.13 -4.41
C LYS A 464 21.09 -14.49 -5.73
N GLN A 465 20.48 -13.37 -6.12
CA GLN A 465 20.85 -12.64 -7.32
C GLN A 465 22.06 -11.76 -7.04
N VAL A 466 23.12 -11.94 -7.84
CA VAL A 466 24.26 -11.00 -7.86
C VAL A 466 23.78 -9.73 -8.56
N PRO A 467 23.97 -8.52 -7.98
CA PRO A 467 23.61 -7.29 -8.67
C PRO A 467 24.30 -7.24 -10.06
N PRO A 468 23.56 -6.98 -11.14
CA PRO A 468 24.13 -7.01 -12.50
C PRO A 468 25.05 -5.82 -12.79
N TYR A 469 25.29 -4.93 -11.81
CA TYR A 469 26.11 -3.74 -11.94
C TYR A 469 27.19 -3.68 -10.86
N VAL A 470 28.36 -3.21 -11.27
CA VAL A 470 29.49 -2.92 -10.39
C VAL A 470 29.43 -1.44 -10.04
N GLU A 471 29.22 -1.09 -8.77
CA GLU A 471 29.49 0.27 -8.31
C GLU A 471 31.00 0.50 -8.33
N HIS A 472 31.50 1.17 -9.37
CA HIS A 472 32.87 1.70 -9.34
C HIS A 472 32.91 2.89 -8.37
N ARG A 473 33.07 2.60 -7.08
CA ARG A 473 33.57 3.61 -6.15
C ARG A 473 35.09 3.66 -6.36
N PRO A 474 35.69 4.82 -6.68
CA PRO A 474 37.13 4.94 -6.63
C PRO A 474 37.54 4.54 -5.21
N GLU A 475 38.37 3.51 -5.09
CA GLU A 475 38.96 3.15 -3.81
C GLU A 475 39.64 4.41 -3.28
N THR A 476 39.10 4.97 -2.20
CA THR A 476 39.84 5.93 -1.40
C THR A 476 41.05 5.16 -0.88
N ARG A 477 42.19 5.29 -1.56
CA ARG A 477 43.48 4.89 -1.02
C ARG A 477 43.56 5.49 0.37
N SER A 478 43.55 4.63 1.37
CA SER A 478 43.89 5.03 2.73
C SER A 478 45.30 5.59 2.68
N SER A 479 45.44 6.90 2.80
CA SER A 479 46.75 7.51 3.07
C SER A 479 47.11 7.12 4.51
N HIS A 480 47.83 6.01 4.64
CA HIS A 480 48.66 5.76 5.81
C HIS A 480 49.58 6.98 5.99
N PHE A 481 49.35 7.71 7.08
CA PHE A 481 50.38 8.53 7.69
C PHE A 481 51.51 7.59 8.12
N GLN A 482 52.51 7.42 7.26
CA GLN A 482 53.83 6.93 7.67
C GLN A 482 54.79 8.11 7.62
N ARG A 483 55.43 8.32 8.77
CA ARG A 483 56.48 9.30 9.00
C ARG A 483 57.61 9.09 8.00
N ASP A 484 58.00 10.20 7.39
CA ASP A 484 59.14 10.31 6.50
C ASP A 484 60.41 10.29 7.37
N ASP A 485 61.16 9.19 7.31
CA ASP A 485 62.55 9.11 7.80
C ASP A 485 63.39 8.44 6.70
N SER A 486 63.98 9.31 5.88
CA SER A 486 65.32 9.27 5.28
C SER A 486 65.95 7.94 4.79
N HIS A 487 66.57 8.08 3.61
CA HIS A 487 67.68 7.29 3.03
C HIS A 487 67.36 6.22 1.96
N ALA A 488 67.60 6.67 0.72
CA ALA A 488 68.62 6.10 -0.18
C ALA A 488 68.37 4.76 -0.92
N VAL A 489 68.38 4.88 -2.25
CA VAL A 489 69.31 4.17 -3.18
C VAL A 489 68.90 2.80 -3.77
N ILE A 490 68.75 2.83 -5.13
CA ILE A 490 69.14 1.84 -6.16
C ILE A 490 68.20 0.65 -6.51
N SER A 491 67.63 0.79 -7.72
CA SER A 491 67.70 -0.06 -8.93
C SER A 491 67.18 -1.52 -9.00
N ALA A 492 66.71 -1.80 -10.23
CA ALA A 492 66.76 -3.06 -10.99
C ALA A 492 65.54 -4.01 -10.94
N LYS A 493 64.88 -4.07 -12.11
CA LYS A 493 64.10 -5.18 -12.71
C LYS A 493 64.93 -6.50 -12.78
N PRO A 494 64.42 -7.62 -13.34
CA PRO A 494 63.12 -8.33 -13.23
C PRO A 494 63.32 -9.88 -13.10
N GLN A 495 62.27 -10.67 -13.44
CA GLN A 495 62.34 -12.06 -13.98
C GLN A 495 62.41 -13.19 -12.89
N ILE A 496 61.74 -14.36 -12.91
CA ILE A 496 61.48 -15.43 -13.91
C ILE A 496 60.43 -16.46 -13.37
N ARG A 497 59.59 -17.05 -14.27
CA ARG A 497 59.01 -18.44 -14.44
C ARG A 497 58.81 -19.41 -13.23
N ASN A 498 57.99 -20.48 -13.19
CA ASN A 498 57.35 -21.37 -14.20
C ASN A 498 56.34 -22.37 -13.52
N VAL A 499 55.32 -22.82 -14.29
CA VAL A 499 54.86 -24.21 -14.55
C VAL A 499 54.18 -25.11 -13.47
N ALA A 500 52.89 -25.38 -13.74
CA ALA A 500 52.11 -26.64 -13.84
C ALA A 500 52.17 -27.79 -12.79
N GLY A 501 50.98 -28.39 -12.55
CA GLY A 501 50.83 -29.75 -12.03
C GLY A 501 49.38 -30.17 -11.77
N SER A 502 48.89 -31.13 -12.55
CA SER A 502 47.55 -31.76 -12.57
C SER A 502 47.31 -32.82 -11.48
N GLY A 503 46.05 -33.13 -11.16
CA GLY A 503 45.67 -34.46 -10.63
C GLY A 503 44.32 -34.52 -9.89
N ALA A 504 43.34 -35.20 -10.48
CA ALA A 504 42.18 -35.78 -9.79
C ALA A 504 42.48 -37.23 -9.41
N PRO A 505 41.81 -37.81 -8.39
CA PRO A 505 40.87 -38.89 -8.70
C PRO A 505 39.61 -38.97 -7.80
N SER A 506 38.67 -39.80 -8.26
CA SER A 506 37.32 -40.13 -7.76
C SER A 506 37.25 -41.18 -6.63
N GLY A 507 36.17 -41.17 -5.84
CA GLY A 507 35.65 -42.32 -5.07
C GLY A 507 34.60 -41.98 -3.99
N GLU A 508 33.38 -42.51 -4.13
CA GLU A 508 32.31 -42.63 -3.10
C GLU A 508 32.24 -44.11 -2.59
N PRO A 509 31.42 -44.56 -1.59
CA PRO A 509 30.26 -43.93 -0.88
C PRO A 509 30.15 -44.17 0.67
N GLY A 510 29.22 -43.45 1.35
CA GLY A 510 28.53 -43.95 2.58
C GLY A 510 28.39 -43.02 3.83
N GLU A 511 27.15 -42.58 4.10
CA GLU A 511 26.46 -42.32 5.39
C GLU A 511 26.84 -41.21 6.43
N SER A 512 25.75 -40.57 6.93
CA SER A 512 25.56 -39.60 8.03
C SER A 512 25.82 -38.11 7.72
N SER A 513 24.74 -37.32 7.72
CA SER A 513 24.77 -35.85 7.63
C SER A 513 25.30 -35.26 8.94
N ALA A 514 26.61 -35.02 9.03
CA ALA A 514 27.17 -34.23 10.10
C ALA A 514 26.62 -32.78 10.03
N SER A 515 26.11 -32.28 11.15
CA SER A 515 25.67 -30.89 11.28
C SER A 515 26.82 -29.94 10.93
N VAL A 516 26.53 -28.92 10.12
CA VAL A 516 27.51 -27.91 9.66
C VAL A 516 28.01 -27.02 10.82
N TRP A 517 27.32 -27.09 11.96
CA TRP A 517 27.63 -26.37 13.19
C TRP A 517 28.38 -27.24 14.20
N THR A 518 29.36 -26.64 14.87
CA THR A 518 30.21 -27.26 15.89
C THR A 518 30.12 -26.49 17.19
N GLU A 519 30.06 -27.18 18.34
CA GLU A 519 30.05 -26.57 19.67
C GLU A 519 31.48 -26.36 20.17
N HIS A 520 31.76 -25.17 20.71
CA HIS A 520 33.05 -24.78 21.27
C HIS A 520 32.85 -24.07 22.62
N GLU A 521 33.88 -24.07 23.46
CA GLU A 521 33.87 -23.41 24.76
C GLU A 521 34.80 -22.19 24.75
N ALA A 522 34.29 -21.04 25.22
CA ALA A 522 35.06 -19.81 25.37
C ALA A 522 35.90 -19.84 26.66
N PRO A 523 36.95 -19.00 26.78
CA PRO A 523 37.83 -18.98 27.95
C PRO A 523 37.14 -18.69 29.29
N ASP A 524 35.91 -18.16 29.27
CA ASP A 524 35.06 -17.91 30.43
C ASP A 524 34.07 -19.04 30.75
N GLY A 525 34.20 -20.19 30.07
CA GLY A 525 33.36 -21.38 30.23
C GLY A 525 32.03 -21.33 29.48
N ARG A 526 31.74 -20.25 28.72
CA ARG A 526 30.50 -20.15 27.94
C ARG A 526 30.62 -20.92 26.62
N LYS A 527 29.57 -21.66 26.28
CA LYS A 527 29.49 -22.38 25.00
C LYS A 527 29.11 -21.42 23.87
N TYR A 528 29.74 -21.58 22.71
CA TYR A 528 29.37 -20.92 21.47
C TYR A 528 29.39 -21.93 20.32
N TYR A 529 28.63 -21.64 19.26
CA TYR A 529 28.45 -22.53 18.12
C TYR A 529 29.06 -21.89 16.88
N TYR A 530 29.87 -22.65 16.17
CA TYR A 530 30.62 -22.19 15.01
C TYR A 530 30.19 -22.95 13.75
N ASN A 531 29.82 -22.20 12.71
CA ASN A 531 29.47 -22.74 11.41
C ASN A 531 30.73 -22.91 10.56
N THR A 532 31.02 -24.15 10.19
CA THR A 532 32.26 -24.50 9.49
C THR A 532 32.30 -24.01 8.04
N VAL A 533 31.14 -23.73 7.43
CA VAL A 533 30.97 -23.27 6.04
C VAL A 533 30.93 -21.75 5.94
N THR A 534 30.09 -21.09 6.75
CA THR A 534 29.93 -19.62 6.70
C THR A 534 30.96 -18.87 7.54
N LYS A 535 31.73 -19.58 8.37
CA LYS A 535 32.70 -19.03 9.33
C LYS A 535 32.07 -18.10 10.39
N ALA A 536 30.75 -18.17 10.57
CA ALA A 536 30.02 -17.41 11.59
C ALA A 536 30.01 -18.12 12.95
N SER A 537 29.98 -17.36 14.04
CA SER A 537 29.78 -17.85 15.41
C SER A 537 28.54 -17.23 16.06
N THR A 538 27.85 -18.01 16.90
CA THR A 538 26.69 -17.57 17.69
C THR A 538 26.77 -18.12 19.11
N TRP A 539 26.20 -17.40 20.07
CA TRP A 539 26.08 -17.86 21.46
C TRP A 539 24.81 -18.71 21.68
N ASP A 540 23.81 -18.54 20.82
CA ASP A 540 22.58 -19.33 20.84
C ASP A 540 22.75 -20.62 20.03
N LYS A 541 22.30 -21.75 20.58
CA LYS A 541 22.32 -23.05 19.91
C LYS A 541 21.51 -22.97 18.60
N PRO A 542 22.11 -23.23 17.42
CA PRO A 542 21.40 -23.21 16.15
C PRO A 542 20.25 -24.22 16.13
N ASP A 543 19.17 -23.91 15.41
CA ASP A 543 17.96 -24.74 15.37
C ASP A 543 18.24 -26.16 14.86
N GLU A 544 19.25 -26.33 13.98
CA GLU A 544 19.67 -27.62 13.45
C GLU A 544 20.40 -28.50 14.47
N MET A 545 20.86 -27.91 15.59
CA MET A 545 21.47 -28.63 16.72
C MET A 545 20.49 -28.83 17.89
N LYS A 546 19.29 -28.23 17.84
CA LYS A 546 18.30 -28.37 18.90
C LYS A 546 17.62 -29.73 18.82
N THR A 547 17.41 -30.34 19.98
CA THR A 547 16.51 -31.50 20.09
C THR A 547 15.06 -31.04 19.84
N PRO A 548 14.15 -31.95 19.44
CA PRO A 548 12.73 -31.61 19.28
C PRO A 548 12.11 -30.95 20.52
N ALA A 549 12.53 -31.35 21.74
CA ALA A 549 12.10 -30.73 22.99
C ALA A 549 12.66 -29.30 23.17
N GLU A 550 13.91 -29.05 22.80
CA GLU A 550 14.52 -27.70 22.84
C GLU A 550 13.87 -26.75 21.82
N SER A 551 13.55 -27.26 20.62
CA SER A 551 12.82 -26.49 19.60
C SER A 551 11.40 -26.13 20.07
N PHE A 552 10.72 -27.05 20.75
CA PHE A 552 9.39 -26.85 21.30
C PHE A 552 9.36 -25.75 22.37
N ILE A 553 10.32 -25.78 23.30
CA ILE A 553 10.44 -24.76 24.36
C ILE A 553 10.81 -23.39 23.78
N THR A 554 11.57 -23.35 22.68
CA THR A 554 11.91 -22.09 21.97
C THR A 554 10.66 -21.37 21.44
N GLN A 555 9.54 -22.05 21.22
CA GLN A 555 8.28 -21.41 20.77
C GLN A 555 7.57 -20.61 21.89
N CYS A 556 7.89 -20.86 23.16
CA CYS A 556 7.39 -20.05 24.27
C CYS A 556 8.08 -18.67 24.27
N PRO A 557 7.39 -17.54 24.43
CA PRO A 557 8.02 -16.22 24.44
C PRO A 557 8.83 -15.92 25.72
N TRP A 558 8.68 -16.74 26.76
CA TRP A 558 9.46 -16.61 27.99
C TRP A 558 10.80 -17.34 27.88
N ARG A 559 11.86 -16.67 28.32
CA ARG A 559 13.24 -17.18 28.33
C ARG A 559 13.80 -17.11 29.75
N GLU A 560 14.59 -18.11 30.11
CA GLU A 560 15.26 -18.20 31.40
C GLU A 560 16.66 -17.58 31.29
N PHE A 561 17.01 -16.71 32.23
CA PHE A 561 18.29 -16.02 32.30
C PHE A 561 18.84 -16.08 33.73
N THR A 562 20.14 -15.94 33.89
CA THR A 562 20.81 -15.85 35.19
C THR A 562 21.38 -14.45 35.36
N SER A 563 21.09 -13.79 36.48
CA SER A 563 21.67 -12.48 36.82
C SER A 563 23.14 -12.60 37.20
N ASP A 564 23.85 -11.47 37.24
CA ASP A 564 25.25 -11.38 37.69
C ASP A 564 25.45 -11.84 39.15
N SER A 565 24.36 -11.88 39.94
CA SER A 565 24.32 -12.41 41.30
C SER A 565 24.00 -13.90 41.39
N GLY A 566 23.94 -14.61 40.24
CA GLY A 566 23.64 -16.04 40.15
C GLY A 566 22.16 -16.40 40.34
N LYS A 567 21.25 -15.42 40.36
CA LYS A 567 19.81 -15.66 40.53
C LYS A 567 19.11 -15.79 39.18
N THR A 568 18.30 -16.84 39.03
CA THR A 568 17.50 -17.05 37.83
C THR A 568 16.33 -16.06 37.76
N TYR A 569 16.12 -15.46 36.60
CA TYR A 569 14.94 -14.66 36.26
C TYR A 569 14.43 -15.05 34.86
N TYR A 570 13.18 -14.71 34.58
CA TYR A 570 12.49 -15.06 33.34
C TYR A 570 12.06 -13.80 32.62
N HIS A 571 12.39 -13.68 31.34
CA HIS A 571 12.09 -12.50 30.53
C HIS A 571 11.25 -12.88 29.31
N ASN A 572 10.17 -12.13 29.07
CA ASN A 572 9.33 -12.29 27.90
C ASN A 572 9.88 -11.46 26.75
N VAL A 573 10.31 -12.13 25.68
CA VAL A 573 10.96 -11.44 24.56
C VAL A 573 10.00 -10.57 23.74
N LEU A 574 8.68 -10.81 23.86
CA LEU A 574 7.63 -10.06 23.18
C LEU A 574 7.14 -8.87 24.02
N THR A 575 6.76 -9.10 25.28
CA THR A 575 6.20 -8.05 26.15
C THR A 575 7.27 -7.22 26.88
N LYS A 576 8.53 -7.68 26.85
CA LYS A 576 9.68 -7.11 27.58
C LYS A 576 9.56 -7.15 29.11
N GLU A 577 8.61 -7.91 29.63
CA GLU A 577 8.42 -8.11 31.07
C GLU A 577 9.45 -9.09 31.64
N SER A 578 9.91 -8.86 32.87
CA SER A 578 10.82 -9.74 33.61
C SER A 578 10.24 -10.12 34.96
N ARG A 579 10.31 -11.41 35.33
CA ARG A 579 9.84 -11.93 36.63
C ARG A 579 10.85 -12.89 37.25
N TRP A 580 10.88 -12.93 38.57
CA TRP A 580 11.79 -13.80 39.35
C TRP A 580 11.22 -15.21 39.58
N SER A 581 9.92 -15.40 39.37
CA SER A 581 9.25 -16.69 39.41
C SER A 581 8.98 -17.22 38.00
N MET A 582 9.01 -18.54 37.84
CA MET A 582 8.80 -19.18 36.53
C MET A 582 7.37 -18.91 36.04
N PRO A 583 7.20 -18.32 34.84
CA PRO A 583 5.92 -18.20 34.16
C PRO A 583 5.18 -19.54 34.06
N GLU A 584 3.87 -19.53 34.30
CA GLU A 584 2.99 -20.71 34.14
C GLU A 584 3.10 -21.27 32.71
N GLU A 585 3.18 -20.39 31.71
CA GLU A 585 3.26 -20.75 30.30
C GLU A 585 4.57 -21.48 29.97
N LEU A 586 5.69 -21.01 30.54
CA LEU A 586 6.99 -21.66 30.37
C LEU A 586 7.05 -23.00 31.11
N ARG A 587 6.46 -23.07 32.31
CA ARG A 587 6.35 -24.31 33.09
C ARG A 587 5.58 -25.38 32.32
N LEU A 588 4.38 -25.05 31.82
CA LEU A 588 3.54 -25.96 31.04
C LEU A 588 4.22 -26.39 29.73
N THR A 589 4.94 -25.47 29.06
CA THR A 589 5.68 -25.80 27.83
C THR A 589 6.84 -26.77 28.11
N LYS A 590 7.59 -26.57 29.21
CA LYS A 590 8.65 -27.50 29.63
C LYS A 590 8.11 -28.88 30.01
N GLU A 591 6.97 -28.93 30.69
CA GLU A 591 6.29 -30.19 31.06
C GLU A 591 5.75 -30.94 29.84
N ALA A 592 5.14 -30.24 28.87
CA ALA A 592 4.67 -30.84 27.62
C ALA A 592 5.83 -31.37 26.76
N ALA A 593 6.95 -30.65 26.71
CA ALA A 593 8.17 -31.09 26.02
C ALA A 593 8.76 -32.37 26.64
N GLN A 594 8.68 -32.53 27.97
CA GLN A 594 9.12 -33.76 28.67
C GLN A 594 8.18 -34.95 28.43
N ARG A 595 6.89 -34.70 28.17
CA ARG A 595 5.90 -35.74 27.84
C ARG A 595 5.85 -36.13 26.35
N GLY A 596 6.58 -35.42 25.48
CA GLY A 596 6.63 -35.72 24.04
C GLY A 596 5.37 -35.33 23.26
N GLU A 597 4.58 -34.38 23.77
CA GLU A 597 3.33 -33.92 23.16
C GLU A 597 3.61 -32.98 21.95
N LYS A 598 2.80 -33.05 20.88
CA LYS A 598 2.84 -32.07 19.77
C LYS A 598 2.15 -30.77 20.18
N ALA A 599 2.64 -29.63 19.68
CA ALA A 599 2.28 -28.30 20.17
C ALA A 599 0.78 -28.02 20.05
N PRO A 600 0.13 -27.38 21.04
CA PRO A 600 -1.23 -26.88 20.87
C PRO A 600 -1.24 -25.70 19.90
N VAL A 601 -2.34 -25.59 19.15
CA VAL A 601 -2.67 -24.45 18.30
C VAL A 601 -3.04 -23.27 19.20
N SER A 602 -2.35 -22.13 19.00
CA SER A 602 -2.63 -20.76 19.50
C SER A 602 -2.88 -20.56 21.02
N PHE A 603 -2.06 -19.69 21.64
CA PHE A 603 -2.43 -19.00 22.88
C PHE A 603 -3.15 -17.69 22.53
N ASP A 604 -4.49 -17.72 22.51
CA ASP A 604 -5.31 -16.52 22.46
C ASP A 604 -5.39 -15.85 23.84
N ALA A 605 -5.39 -14.52 23.86
CA ALA A 605 -5.73 -13.72 25.05
C ALA A 605 -7.26 -13.75 25.27
N PRO A 606 -7.78 -13.70 26.51
CA PRO A 606 -9.23 -13.80 26.75
C PRO A 606 -9.95 -12.54 26.29
N ASN A 607 -10.93 -12.72 25.40
CA ASN A 607 -11.85 -11.70 24.92
C ASN A 607 -13.00 -11.51 25.93
N SER A 608 -13.33 -10.26 26.26
CA SER A 608 -14.43 -9.90 27.16
C SER A 608 -15.67 -9.43 26.39
N GLY A 609 -16.82 -10.04 26.71
CA GLY A 609 -18.19 -9.60 26.36
C GLY A 609 -19.03 -10.72 25.73
N GLY A 610 -20.25 -11.07 26.18
CA GLY A 610 -21.09 -10.64 27.30
C GLY A 610 -22.47 -11.34 27.24
N GLY A 611 -23.20 -11.37 28.37
CA GLY A 611 -24.68 -11.47 28.42
C GLY A 611 -25.31 -12.82 28.82
N GLY A 612 -26.00 -12.88 29.98
CA GLY A 612 -26.99 -13.92 30.32
C GLY A 612 -27.23 -14.18 31.82
N GLU A 613 -28.16 -13.43 32.41
CA GLU A 613 -28.78 -13.38 33.76
C GLU A 613 -28.80 -14.56 34.79
N ALA A 614 -28.86 -14.12 36.07
CA ALA A 614 -29.65 -14.59 37.22
C ALA A 614 -28.97 -15.34 38.41
N GLY A 615 -28.79 -14.61 39.52
CA GLY A 615 -29.23 -15.04 40.87
C GLY A 615 -28.21 -15.56 41.90
N GLY A 616 -28.08 -14.86 43.04
CA GLY A 616 -27.74 -15.46 44.35
C GLY A 616 -26.37 -15.09 44.93
N GLY A 617 -26.38 -14.29 46.01
CA GLY A 617 -25.17 -13.75 46.64
C GLY A 617 -24.35 -14.74 47.47
N SER A 618 -23.03 -14.61 47.36
CA SER A 618 -22.05 -14.73 48.44
C SER A 618 -20.76 -14.02 48.01
N THR A 619 -20.33 -12.99 48.72
CA THR A 619 -19.09 -12.24 48.40
C THR A 619 -17.89 -13.10 48.74
N SER A 620 -17.01 -13.32 47.76
CA SER A 620 -15.83 -14.19 47.90
C SER A 620 -14.67 -13.45 48.58
N ALA A 621 -13.76 -14.19 49.20
CA ALA A 621 -12.59 -13.66 49.92
C ALA A 621 -11.66 -12.75 49.09
N LEU A 622 -11.81 -12.74 47.76
CA LEU A 622 -11.08 -11.84 46.87
C LEU A 622 -11.56 -10.38 46.97
N ASP A 623 -12.86 -10.16 47.20
CA ASP A 623 -13.45 -8.81 47.28
C ASP A 623 -13.06 -8.11 48.59
N GLN A 624 -12.89 -8.87 49.67
CA GLN A 624 -12.36 -8.37 50.94
C GLN A 624 -10.86 -8.04 50.86
N ALA A 625 -10.10 -8.78 50.05
CA ALA A 625 -8.68 -8.50 49.84
C ALA A 625 -8.45 -7.23 49.02
N MET A 626 -9.26 -6.97 47.97
CA MET A 626 -9.13 -5.74 47.18
C MET A 626 -9.58 -4.47 47.94
N ALA A 627 -10.60 -4.57 48.79
CA ALA A 627 -11.03 -3.44 49.62
C ALA A 627 -9.97 -3.03 50.67
N ALA A 628 -9.21 -3.99 51.20
CA ALA A 628 -8.12 -3.71 52.13
C ALA A 628 -6.90 -3.05 51.45
N THR A 629 -6.65 -3.36 50.17
CA THR A 629 -5.58 -2.74 49.38
C THR A 629 -5.92 -1.30 48.97
N LEU A 630 -7.18 -1.00 48.65
CA LEU A 630 -7.62 0.36 48.33
C LEU A 630 -7.62 1.30 49.55
N ALA A 631 -7.92 0.80 50.75
CA ALA A 631 -7.88 1.60 51.97
C ALA A 631 -6.45 1.97 52.42
N ALA A 632 -5.43 1.22 51.99
CA ALA A 632 -4.02 1.47 52.33
C ALA A 632 -3.34 2.52 51.44
N MET A 633 -3.97 2.95 50.33
CA MET A 633 -3.38 3.91 49.38
C MET A 633 -3.81 5.37 49.61
N THR A 634 -4.68 5.63 50.57
CA THR A 634 -5.10 6.99 50.95
C THR A 634 -4.86 7.24 52.44
N GLY A 635 -3.61 7.56 52.81
CA GLY A 635 -3.33 7.97 54.18
C GLY A 635 -1.85 8.24 54.48
N GLY A 636 -1.42 9.49 54.34
CA GLY A 636 -0.20 9.97 54.99
C GLY A 636 0.29 11.34 54.48
N PRO A 637 0.74 12.28 55.35
CA PRO A 637 0.52 13.71 55.14
C PRO A 637 1.78 14.55 54.89
N GLY A 638 1.59 15.78 54.38
CA GLY A 638 2.52 16.91 54.55
C GLY A 638 2.38 17.99 53.47
N PRO A 639 2.93 19.21 53.69
CA PRO A 639 2.86 20.07 54.87
C PRO A 639 2.17 21.42 54.57
N ALA A 640 1.80 22.14 55.63
CA ALA A 640 1.06 23.41 55.60
C ALA A 640 1.91 24.61 55.12
N VAL A 641 1.28 25.54 54.37
CA VAL A 641 1.76 26.92 54.13
C VAL A 641 0.57 27.88 54.33
N PRO A 642 0.74 29.06 54.96
CA PRO A 642 -0.36 29.82 55.54
C PRO A 642 -1.12 30.69 54.54
N SER A 643 -2.38 30.94 54.90
CA SER A 643 -3.36 31.79 54.25
C SER A 643 -3.01 33.28 54.25
N ASP A 644 -3.29 33.97 53.15
CA ASP A 644 -3.74 35.36 53.21
C ASP A 644 -4.79 35.65 52.12
N ALA A 645 -5.87 36.28 52.56
CA ALA A 645 -7.10 36.53 51.81
C ALA A 645 -6.97 37.73 50.83
N PRO A 646 -7.77 37.79 49.75
CA PRO A 646 -7.75 38.92 48.83
C PRO A 646 -8.61 40.08 49.37
N ARG A 647 -8.00 41.27 49.47
CA ARG A 647 -8.71 42.57 49.59
C ARG A 647 -8.80 43.23 48.21
N PRO A 648 -9.92 43.91 47.89
CA PRO A 648 -10.12 44.57 46.60
C PRO A 648 -9.55 45.99 46.61
N LEU A 649 -9.08 46.47 45.45
CA LEU A 649 -8.73 47.88 45.20
C LEU A 649 -9.20 48.33 43.81
N PRO A 650 -9.39 49.64 43.60
CA PRO A 650 -10.51 50.19 42.84
C PRO A 650 -10.10 50.98 41.58
N ASP A 651 -11.13 51.56 40.95
CA ASP A 651 -11.12 52.49 39.81
C ASP A 651 -10.00 53.53 39.76
N GLY A 652 -9.58 53.87 38.52
CA GLY A 652 -9.38 55.28 38.15
C GLY A 652 -8.04 55.69 37.50
N LYS A 653 -8.15 56.03 36.19
CA LYS A 653 -7.69 57.27 35.54
C LYS A 653 -6.19 57.64 35.36
N HIS A 654 -5.96 58.12 34.11
CA HIS A 654 -4.98 59.11 33.63
C HIS A 654 -3.49 58.75 33.57
N SER A 655 -2.94 58.58 32.36
CA SER A 655 -2.27 59.63 31.56
C SER A 655 -2.06 59.17 30.13
#